data_AF-A0A091U7W3-F1
#
_entry.id   AF-A0A091U7W3-F1
#
_cell.length_a   1.000
_cell.length_b   1.000
_cell.length_c   1.000
_cell.angle_alpha   90.00
_cell.angle_beta   90.00
_cell.angle_gamma   90.00
#
_symmetry.space_group_name_H-M   'P 1'
#
loop_
_entity.id
_entity.type
_entity.pdbx_description
1 polymer ?
#
loop_
_entity_poly.entity_id
_entity_poly.type
_entity_poly.pdbx_seq_one_letter_code
_entity_poly.pdbx_strand_id
1 'polypeptide(L)'
;LQNMKMVPVPEKAYGTFFEGDCYIILHTKRTSRGSAVDLHYWIGKDSSQDEQGAAALYVTQLDNALRGNPVQHREVQGHESETFQSYFRNGIIYKKGGVASGFKHVETNMYNIKRLLHVKGKKHVSATEVALSWDSFNKGDVFLLDLGKVLIQWNGPNCSIAEKSRGLALARSIRDSERGGRAQIGIIDNEKDSPDLMQIMKMVLGERRGELRDAIPDTKADELQKANVRLYHVYEKDNDLVVQEIATRPLTQDLLQHEDCYILDQGGFKIYVWRGKASSLEEKKAAFSRAVGFIQAKGYPSSTNIEVINDGAESAMFKQLFQRWTEKDETQGLGKVYTTGKIAKVEQVKFDTTQLHARPELAAEQRMVDDASGEIEVWRIEDLQMQPVNPKTYGQFYGGDCYLVLYTYLRSGRPHYVLYMWQGRHASVDEITACALNAIELDKKHGDEAVQVRVTMGKEPTHFLAIFKGKLVIYEGGTSRAQKSIPEPAIRLFQVRGTDEINTKATEVPARASSLNSNVCYLWCGKGCSGDEREMAKMVADIVSKRDKHTILEGQEPAEFWEALGGKAPYASEKRFQEQVTHYQPRLFECSNQTGRFIMTEVVGFCQEDLDEDDVMLLDTWEEIFLWVGKASNTYERNEAIASAKEYLKTHPAGRDLATPIILVKQGYEPLNFTGWFNAWDPYKW
;
A
#
# COMPACT_ATOMS: atom_id res chain seq x y z
N LEU A 1 16.47 -28.54 6.27
CA LEU A 1 16.15 -29.89 6.80
C LEU A 1 17.44 -30.66 6.78
N GLN A 2 17.72 -31.54 7.75
CA GLN A 2 18.90 -32.40 7.70
C GLN A 2 18.49 -33.86 7.90
N ASN A 3 18.75 -34.71 6.91
CA ASN A 3 18.32 -36.12 6.92
C ASN A 3 16.83 -36.28 7.26
N MET A 4 15.99 -35.51 6.58
CA MET A 4 14.52 -35.46 6.78
C MET A 4 14.07 -35.05 8.19
N LYS A 5 14.92 -34.36 8.97
CA LYS A 5 14.57 -33.82 10.29
C LYS A 5 14.72 -32.30 10.33
N MET A 6 13.87 -31.65 11.13
CA MET A 6 14.01 -30.22 11.45
C MET A 6 15.19 -30.03 12.39
N VAL A 7 16.15 -29.19 11.98
CA VAL A 7 17.32 -28.81 12.76
C VAL A 7 17.36 -27.28 12.81
N PRO A 8 17.45 -26.66 14.01
CA PRO A 8 17.55 -25.21 14.12
C PRO A 8 18.77 -24.64 13.39
N VAL A 9 18.56 -23.57 12.62
CA VAL A 9 19.63 -22.78 12.02
C VAL A 9 20.12 -21.76 13.06
N PRO A 10 21.44 -21.55 13.23
CA PRO A 10 21.95 -20.50 14.10
C PRO A 10 21.45 -19.11 13.67
N GLU A 11 21.07 -18.25 14.62
CA GLU A 11 20.54 -16.90 14.33
C GLU A 11 21.46 -16.07 13.44
N LYS A 12 22.78 -16.19 13.61
CA LYS A 12 23.78 -15.49 12.79
C LYS A 12 23.79 -15.91 11.32
N ALA A 13 23.20 -17.05 11.00
CA ALA A 13 23.10 -17.58 9.65
C ALA A 13 21.70 -17.32 9.03
N TYR A 14 20.82 -16.59 9.70
CA TYR A 14 19.53 -16.19 9.13
C TYR A 14 19.77 -15.34 7.87
N GLY A 15 19.01 -15.65 6.82
CA GLY A 15 19.20 -15.07 5.48
C GLY A 15 20.20 -15.82 4.60
N THR A 16 20.85 -16.86 5.11
CA THR A 16 21.71 -17.75 4.31
C THR A 16 21.02 -19.08 4.05
N PHE A 17 20.94 -19.48 2.78
CA PHE A 17 20.30 -20.73 2.37
C PHE A 17 21.23 -21.53 1.46
N PHE A 18 21.29 -22.84 1.68
CA PHE A 18 21.98 -23.76 0.77
C PHE A 18 21.06 -24.15 -0.39
N GLU A 19 21.58 -24.10 -1.62
CA GLU A 19 20.83 -24.38 -2.85
C GLU A 19 20.32 -25.84 -2.93
N GLY A 20 21.00 -26.76 -2.26
CA GLY A 20 20.64 -28.18 -2.19
C GLY A 20 19.68 -28.56 -1.07
N ASP A 21 19.21 -27.61 -0.26
CA ASP A 21 18.41 -27.88 0.94
C ASP A 21 17.00 -27.24 0.88
N CYS A 22 16.10 -27.73 1.74
CA CYS A 22 14.82 -27.07 2.05
C CYS A 22 14.80 -26.47 3.46
N TYR A 23 14.16 -25.33 3.65
CA TYR A 23 14.07 -24.63 4.94
C TYR A 23 12.62 -24.38 5.35
N ILE A 24 12.37 -24.28 6.65
CA ILE A 24 11.07 -23.89 7.21
C ILE A 24 11.30 -22.67 8.08
N ILE A 25 10.54 -21.61 7.82
CA ILE A 25 10.66 -20.31 8.49
C ILE A 25 9.30 -19.98 9.09
N LEU A 26 9.26 -19.76 10.40
CA LEU A 26 8.07 -19.34 11.12
C LEU A 26 8.27 -17.89 11.56
N HIS A 27 7.53 -16.97 10.98
CA HIS A 27 7.53 -15.57 11.36
C HIS A 27 6.27 -15.25 12.17
N THR A 28 6.41 -14.59 13.31
CA THR A 28 5.28 -14.19 14.17
C THR A 28 5.26 -12.68 14.32
N LYS A 29 4.22 -12.04 13.78
CA LYS A 29 3.99 -10.61 13.89
C LYS A 29 2.96 -10.34 14.99
N ARG A 30 3.29 -9.46 15.94
CA ARG A 30 2.28 -8.91 16.85
C ARG A 30 1.42 -7.90 16.11
N THR A 31 0.12 -8.10 16.17
CA THR A 31 -0.88 -7.17 15.64
C THR A 31 -1.67 -6.59 16.81
N SER A 32 -2.42 -5.52 16.56
CA SER A 32 -3.34 -4.93 17.56
C SER A 32 -4.41 -5.92 18.06
N ARG A 33 -4.63 -7.02 17.34
CA ARG A 33 -5.65 -8.05 17.62
C ARG A 33 -5.07 -9.40 18.05
N GLY A 34 -3.75 -9.55 18.18
CA GLY A 34 -3.10 -10.79 18.59
C GLY A 34 -1.78 -11.07 17.87
N SER A 35 -1.61 -12.30 17.42
CA SER A 35 -0.40 -12.78 16.72
C SER A 35 -0.79 -13.25 15.32
N ALA A 36 -0.34 -12.57 14.28
CA ALA A 36 -0.35 -13.10 12.92
C ALA A 36 0.89 -13.99 12.74
N VAL A 37 0.73 -15.13 12.09
CA VAL A 37 1.79 -16.11 11.92
C VAL A 37 1.91 -16.48 10.46
N ASP A 38 3.12 -16.33 9.92
CA ASP A 38 3.46 -16.73 8.56
C ASP A 38 4.42 -17.92 8.61
N LEU A 39 4.06 -19.01 7.93
CA LEU A 39 4.83 -20.24 7.89
C LEU A 39 5.30 -20.49 6.46
N HIS A 40 6.56 -20.15 6.20
CA HIS A 40 7.17 -20.34 4.89
C HIS A 40 7.93 -21.67 4.87
N TYR A 41 7.94 -22.31 3.71
CA TYR A 41 8.96 -23.29 3.40
C TYR A 41 9.63 -22.94 2.08
N TRP A 42 10.95 -22.89 2.14
CA TRP A 42 11.81 -22.45 1.05
C TRP A 42 12.47 -23.66 0.40
N ILE A 43 12.45 -23.68 -0.93
CA ILE A 43 12.94 -24.78 -1.76
C ILE A 43 14.16 -24.30 -2.56
N GLY A 44 15.32 -24.87 -2.25
CA GLY A 44 16.55 -24.65 -3.02
C GLY A 44 16.46 -25.28 -4.41
N LYS A 45 17.10 -24.65 -5.39
CA LYS A 45 17.04 -25.07 -6.80
C LYS A 45 17.58 -26.49 -7.05
N ASP A 46 18.53 -26.93 -6.22
CA ASP A 46 19.21 -28.23 -6.30
C ASP A 46 18.69 -29.21 -5.22
N SER A 47 17.63 -28.85 -4.51
CA SER A 47 17.06 -29.69 -3.44
C SER A 47 16.37 -30.95 -3.98
N SER A 48 16.46 -32.04 -3.22
CA SER A 48 15.86 -33.32 -3.62
C SER A 48 14.33 -33.34 -3.45
N GLN A 49 13.64 -34.15 -4.25
CA GLN A 49 12.18 -34.34 -4.13
C GLN A 49 11.76 -34.85 -2.75
N ASP A 50 12.55 -35.74 -2.15
CA ASP A 50 12.27 -36.25 -0.81
C ASP A 50 12.36 -35.16 0.25
N GLU A 51 13.34 -34.25 0.15
CA GLU A 51 13.46 -33.12 1.08
C GLU A 51 12.33 -32.10 0.90
N GLN A 52 11.92 -31.84 -0.34
CA GLN A 52 10.76 -30.99 -0.64
C GLN A 52 9.48 -31.58 -0.05
N GLY A 53 9.27 -32.89 -0.21
CA GLY A 53 8.15 -33.62 0.38
C GLY A 53 8.17 -33.57 1.91
N ALA A 54 9.34 -33.77 2.53
CA ALA A 54 9.52 -33.65 3.97
C ALA A 54 9.22 -32.24 4.49
N ALA A 55 9.64 -31.19 3.78
CA ALA A 55 9.35 -29.80 4.14
C ALA A 55 7.84 -29.52 4.16
N ALA A 56 7.13 -29.93 3.09
CA ALA A 56 5.68 -29.76 3.00
C ALA A 56 4.93 -30.52 4.11
N LEU A 57 5.39 -31.73 4.45
CA LEU A 57 4.83 -32.51 5.56
C LEU A 57 5.01 -31.79 6.91
N TYR A 58 6.20 -31.26 7.18
CA TYR A 58 6.45 -30.52 8.42
C TYR A 58 5.65 -29.23 8.51
N VAL A 59 5.50 -28.49 7.41
CA VAL A 59 4.63 -27.30 7.37
C VAL A 59 3.20 -27.67 7.74
N THR A 60 2.68 -28.76 7.18
CA THR A 60 1.32 -29.25 7.50
C THR A 60 1.19 -29.63 8.97
N GLN A 61 2.21 -30.29 9.55
CA GLN A 61 2.22 -30.66 10.97
C GLN A 61 2.28 -29.43 11.88
N LEU A 62 3.10 -28.44 11.54
CA LEU A 62 3.22 -27.18 12.28
C LEU A 62 1.94 -26.35 12.21
N ASP A 63 1.31 -26.25 11.04
CA ASP A 63 0.01 -25.60 10.86
C ASP A 63 -1.06 -26.22 11.77
N ASN A 64 -1.16 -27.55 11.78
CA ASN A 64 -2.08 -28.27 12.66
C ASN A 64 -1.76 -28.03 14.15
N ALA A 65 -0.48 -28.03 14.53
CA ALA A 65 -0.05 -27.73 15.90
C ALA A 65 -0.39 -26.29 16.32
N LEU A 66 -0.37 -25.37 15.36
CA LEU A 66 -0.75 -23.96 15.51
C LEU A 66 -2.25 -23.73 15.21
N ARG A 67 -3.05 -24.81 15.19
CA ARG A 67 -4.52 -24.81 15.05
C ARG A 67 -5.04 -24.14 13.78
N GLY A 68 -4.27 -24.19 12.69
CA GLY A 68 -4.66 -23.55 11.43
C GLY A 68 -4.61 -22.02 11.46
N ASN A 69 -3.97 -21.41 12.46
CA ASN A 69 -3.76 -19.96 12.49
C ASN A 69 -2.74 -19.46 11.44
N PRO A 70 -1.67 -20.19 11.11
CA PRO A 70 -0.68 -19.67 10.16
C PRO A 70 -1.20 -19.55 8.72
N VAL A 71 -0.74 -18.50 8.03
CA VAL A 71 -0.72 -18.45 6.56
C VAL A 71 0.52 -19.21 6.08
N GLN A 72 0.34 -20.17 5.17
CA GLN A 72 1.47 -20.95 4.65
C GLN A 72 1.96 -20.39 3.32
N HIS A 73 3.27 -20.37 3.12
CA HIS A 73 3.90 -19.84 1.92
C HIS A 73 4.87 -20.85 1.31
N ARG A 74 4.72 -21.14 0.02
CA ARG A 74 5.70 -21.87 -0.78
C ARG A 74 6.66 -20.90 -1.44
N GLU A 75 7.92 -20.96 -1.03
CA GLU A 75 8.99 -20.11 -1.55
C GLU A 75 9.97 -20.93 -2.38
N VAL A 76 10.29 -20.45 -3.58
CA VAL A 76 11.26 -21.10 -4.48
C VAL A 76 12.45 -20.18 -4.68
N GLN A 77 13.66 -20.74 -4.66
CA GLN A 77 14.89 -19.97 -4.82
C GLN A 77 14.84 -18.96 -5.99
N GLY A 78 15.10 -17.69 -5.68
CA GLY A 78 15.12 -16.58 -6.64
C GLY A 78 13.76 -16.08 -7.11
N HIS A 79 12.67 -16.67 -6.60
CA HIS A 79 11.28 -16.29 -6.85
C HIS A 79 10.51 -16.23 -5.53
N GLU A 80 11.19 -15.88 -4.44
CA GLU A 80 10.56 -15.74 -3.13
C GLU A 80 9.56 -14.59 -3.12
N SER A 81 8.51 -14.74 -2.31
CA SER A 81 7.53 -13.67 -2.09
C SER A 81 8.19 -12.44 -1.46
N GLU A 82 7.66 -11.25 -1.76
CA GLU A 82 8.10 -10.00 -1.13
C GLU A 82 7.96 -10.08 0.41
N THR A 83 6.95 -10.79 0.91
CA THR A 83 6.77 -11.08 2.34
C THR A 83 7.98 -11.81 2.92
N PHE A 84 8.44 -12.90 2.28
CA PHE A 84 9.62 -13.65 2.73
C PHE A 84 10.89 -12.82 2.65
N GLN A 85 11.07 -12.08 1.55
CA GLN A 85 12.26 -11.25 1.33
C GLN A 85 12.36 -10.11 2.35
N SER A 86 11.22 -9.57 2.82
CA SER A 86 11.17 -8.50 3.83
C SER A 86 11.80 -8.88 5.19
N TYR A 87 11.88 -10.18 5.51
CA TYR A 87 12.50 -10.66 6.75
C TYR A 87 14.02 -10.52 6.75
N PHE A 88 14.62 -10.46 5.57
CA PHE A 88 16.08 -10.45 5.37
C PHE A 88 16.51 -9.12 4.74
N ARG A 89 16.38 -8.02 5.50
CA ARG A 89 16.70 -6.66 5.02
C ARG A 89 18.12 -6.50 4.46
N ASN A 90 19.08 -7.27 4.97
CA ASN A 90 20.47 -7.27 4.49
C ASN A 90 20.65 -8.11 3.21
N GLY A 91 19.58 -8.65 2.65
CA GLY A 91 19.57 -9.54 1.51
C GLY A 91 19.64 -11.02 1.88
N ILE A 92 19.40 -11.85 0.87
CA ILE A 92 19.44 -13.32 0.96
C ILE A 92 20.73 -13.83 0.31
N ILE A 93 21.44 -14.76 0.94
CA ILE A 93 22.66 -15.38 0.41
C ILE A 93 22.35 -16.83 0.02
N TYR A 94 22.55 -17.18 -1.25
CA TYR A 94 22.50 -18.56 -1.74
C TYR A 94 23.90 -19.17 -1.76
N LYS A 95 24.11 -20.22 -0.97
CA LYS A 95 25.36 -20.99 -0.88
C LYS A 95 25.26 -22.28 -1.67
N LYS A 96 26.31 -22.62 -2.42
CA LYS A 96 26.36 -23.92 -3.10
C LYS A 96 26.44 -25.07 -2.10
N GLY A 97 25.92 -26.24 -2.49
CA GLY A 97 25.91 -27.44 -1.68
C GLY A 97 24.68 -27.55 -0.77
N GLY A 98 24.81 -28.27 0.33
CA GLY A 98 23.73 -28.63 1.25
C GLY A 98 24.07 -29.90 2.04
N VAL A 99 23.07 -30.48 2.70
CA VAL A 99 23.21 -31.67 3.55
C VAL A 99 23.71 -32.87 2.77
N ALA A 100 23.19 -33.09 1.55
CA ALA A 100 23.60 -34.20 0.69
C ALA A 100 25.09 -34.11 0.27
N SER A 101 25.65 -32.90 0.23
CA SER A 101 27.07 -32.66 -0.08
C SER A 101 27.94 -32.47 1.17
N GLY A 102 27.35 -32.60 2.37
CA GLY A 102 28.05 -32.54 3.66
C GLY A 102 28.23 -31.14 4.24
N PHE A 103 27.68 -30.09 3.63
CA PHE A 103 27.78 -28.72 4.14
C PHE A 103 26.83 -28.48 5.31
N LYS A 104 27.25 -27.63 6.26
CA LYS A 104 26.46 -27.24 7.45
C LYS A 104 26.60 -25.74 7.70
N HIS A 105 25.60 -25.14 8.36
CA HIS A 105 25.61 -23.72 8.75
C HIS A 105 26.61 -23.34 9.85
N VAL A 106 27.22 -24.33 10.53
CA VAL A 106 28.07 -24.09 11.70
C VAL A 106 29.55 -24.08 11.29
N GLU A 107 30.04 -22.93 10.82
CA GLU A 107 31.47 -22.73 10.53
C GLU A 107 31.93 -21.31 10.94
N THR A 108 31.88 -21.00 12.25
CA THR A 108 32.52 -19.78 12.78
C THR A 108 34.04 -19.95 12.81
N ASN A 109 34.78 -18.97 12.26
CA ASN A 109 36.26 -18.89 12.14
C ASN A 109 36.92 -19.57 10.92
N MET A 110 36.22 -19.74 9.80
CA MET A 110 36.90 -20.12 8.55
C MET A 110 37.65 -18.93 7.95
N TYR A 111 38.97 -18.92 8.11
CA TYR A 111 39.87 -17.99 7.42
C TYR A 111 40.30 -18.47 6.02
N ASN A 112 40.00 -19.72 5.67
CA ASN A 112 40.32 -20.34 4.38
C ASN A 112 39.10 -20.37 3.44
N ILE A 113 38.34 -19.28 3.39
CA ILE A 113 37.21 -19.13 2.45
C ILE A 113 37.75 -18.50 1.18
N LYS A 114 37.35 -19.05 0.03
CA LYS A 114 37.47 -18.42 -1.27
C LYS A 114 36.15 -18.66 -1.99
N ARG A 115 35.38 -17.60 -2.21
CA ARG A 115 34.12 -17.65 -2.98
C ARG A 115 33.86 -16.29 -3.64
N LEU A 116 33.03 -16.30 -4.67
CA LEU A 116 32.56 -15.11 -5.35
C LEU A 116 31.04 -15.05 -5.23
N LEU A 117 30.52 -13.93 -4.73
CA LEU A 117 29.09 -13.67 -4.65
C LEU A 117 28.71 -12.67 -5.72
N HIS A 118 27.75 -13.04 -6.56
CA HIS A 118 27.09 -12.13 -7.49
C HIS A 118 25.90 -11.49 -6.79
N VAL A 119 25.97 -10.19 -6.57
CA VAL A 119 24.94 -9.40 -5.91
C VAL A 119 24.02 -8.84 -6.99
N LYS A 120 22.75 -9.23 -6.93
CA LYS A 120 21.74 -8.85 -7.93
C LYS A 120 20.41 -8.54 -7.25
N GLY A 121 19.69 -7.59 -7.83
CA GLY A 121 18.38 -7.15 -7.39
C GLY A 121 18.43 -5.72 -6.84
N LYS A 122 17.45 -4.91 -7.25
CA LYS A 122 17.33 -3.51 -6.83
C LYS A 122 16.65 -3.37 -5.47
N LYS A 123 15.50 -4.04 -5.28
CA LYS A 123 14.62 -3.94 -4.10
C LYS A 123 14.86 -4.96 -3.00
N HIS A 124 15.17 -6.19 -3.40
CA HIS A 124 15.56 -7.27 -2.50
C HIS A 124 16.84 -7.84 -3.08
N VAL A 125 17.95 -7.59 -2.38
CA VAL A 125 19.26 -8.01 -2.86
C VAL A 125 19.43 -9.49 -2.56
N SER A 126 19.71 -10.24 -3.61
CA SER A 126 20.16 -11.62 -3.52
C SER A 126 21.64 -11.67 -3.84
N ALA A 127 22.37 -12.50 -3.10
CA ALA A 127 23.76 -12.77 -3.35
C ALA A 127 23.92 -14.25 -3.64
N THR A 128 24.23 -14.57 -4.89
CA THR A 128 24.37 -15.95 -5.35
C THR A 128 25.84 -16.32 -5.43
N GLU A 129 26.24 -17.45 -4.86
CA GLU A 129 27.58 -17.96 -5.04
C GLU A 129 27.82 -18.43 -6.49
N VAL A 130 28.74 -17.75 -7.18
CA VAL A 130 29.10 -18.00 -8.57
C VAL A 130 30.52 -18.56 -8.68
N ALA A 131 30.89 -19.04 -9.87
CA ALA A 131 32.24 -19.53 -10.10
C ALA A 131 33.29 -18.43 -9.85
N LEU A 132 34.40 -18.76 -9.19
CA LEU A 132 35.58 -17.89 -9.01
C LEU A 132 36.32 -17.68 -10.33
N SER A 133 35.69 -16.97 -11.27
CA SER A 133 36.22 -16.66 -12.60
C SER A 133 35.76 -15.28 -13.04
N TRP A 134 36.58 -14.61 -13.87
CA TRP A 134 36.18 -13.40 -14.59
C TRP A 134 34.95 -13.59 -15.48
N ASP A 135 34.66 -14.82 -15.91
CA ASP A 135 33.47 -15.16 -16.70
C ASP A 135 32.14 -14.94 -15.96
N SER A 136 32.18 -14.88 -14.63
CA SER A 136 31.01 -14.60 -13.79
C SER A 136 30.67 -13.11 -13.70
N PHE A 137 31.63 -12.23 -14.00
CA PHE A 137 31.47 -10.77 -13.88
C PHE A 137 30.73 -10.19 -15.08
N ASN A 138 29.99 -9.10 -14.84
CA ASN A 138 29.35 -8.31 -15.88
C ASN A 138 29.48 -6.80 -15.58
N LYS A 139 29.13 -5.97 -16.56
CA LYS A 139 29.29 -4.50 -16.46
C LYS A 139 28.25 -3.82 -15.57
N GLY A 140 27.12 -4.47 -15.26
CA GLY A 140 25.95 -3.83 -14.63
C GLY A 140 25.67 -4.22 -13.18
N ASP A 141 26.34 -5.23 -12.62
CA ASP A 141 26.04 -5.73 -11.27
C ASP A 141 27.21 -5.54 -10.29
N VAL A 142 26.97 -5.82 -9.01
CA VAL A 142 27.98 -5.78 -7.93
C VAL A 142 28.44 -7.20 -7.59
N PHE A 143 29.73 -7.37 -7.29
CA PHE A 143 30.31 -8.67 -6.94
C PHE A 143 31.11 -8.58 -5.64
N LEU A 144 30.95 -9.54 -4.74
CA LEU A 144 31.74 -9.65 -3.51
C LEU A 144 32.70 -10.84 -3.62
N LEU A 145 34.00 -10.56 -3.74
CA LEU A 145 35.05 -11.56 -3.63
C LEU A 145 35.44 -11.73 -2.16
N ASP A 146 35.15 -12.90 -1.62
CA ASP A 146 35.34 -13.20 -0.20
C ASP A 146 36.51 -14.16 0.00
N LEU A 147 37.57 -13.64 0.63
CA LEU A 147 38.84 -14.32 0.88
C LEU A 147 39.08 -14.58 2.38
N GLY A 148 38.02 -14.61 3.20
CA GLY A 148 38.13 -14.84 4.64
C GLY A 148 38.52 -13.59 5.42
N LYS A 149 39.77 -13.13 5.30
CA LYS A 149 40.28 -11.92 6.00
C LYS A 149 40.00 -10.62 5.26
N VAL A 150 39.82 -10.70 3.95
CA VAL A 150 39.56 -9.56 3.06
C VAL A 150 38.29 -9.87 2.27
N LEU A 151 37.34 -8.94 2.28
CA LEU A 151 36.22 -8.89 1.35
C LEU A 151 36.48 -7.76 0.37
N ILE A 152 36.37 -8.04 -0.92
CA ILE A 152 36.48 -7.02 -1.98
C ILE A 152 35.12 -6.89 -2.65
N GLN A 153 34.53 -5.71 -2.56
CA GLN A 153 33.38 -5.32 -3.36
C GLN A 153 33.87 -4.72 -4.67
N TRP A 154 33.54 -5.36 -5.78
CA TRP A 154 33.80 -4.84 -7.12
C TRP A 154 32.48 -4.37 -7.72
N ASN A 155 32.43 -3.12 -8.15
CA ASN A 155 31.24 -2.48 -8.71
C ASN A 155 31.37 -2.41 -10.23
N GLY A 156 30.40 -2.96 -10.95
CA GLY A 156 30.34 -2.82 -12.40
C GLY A 156 30.27 -1.34 -12.81
N PRO A 157 30.89 -0.95 -13.95
CA PRO A 157 30.88 0.45 -14.41
C PRO A 157 29.46 1.01 -14.65
N ASN A 158 28.48 0.14 -14.88
CA ASN A 158 27.09 0.48 -15.15
C ASN A 158 26.14 0.08 -14.00
N CYS A 159 26.65 -0.32 -12.82
CA CYS A 159 25.79 -0.68 -11.69
C CYS A 159 25.18 0.57 -11.00
N SER A 160 23.98 0.41 -10.47
CA SER A 160 23.24 1.51 -9.82
C SER A 160 23.81 1.87 -8.44
N ILE A 161 23.58 3.10 -7.98
CA ILE A 161 23.99 3.56 -6.64
C ILE A 161 23.31 2.70 -5.55
N ALA A 162 22.04 2.32 -5.76
CA ALA A 162 21.30 1.44 -4.86
C ALA A 162 21.97 0.05 -4.72
N GLU A 163 22.37 -0.57 -5.83
CA GLU A 163 23.07 -1.86 -5.81
C GLU A 163 24.43 -1.76 -5.11
N LYS A 164 25.18 -0.66 -5.31
CA LYS A 164 26.44 -0.41 -4.60
C LYS A 164 26.26 -0.31 -3.09
N SER A 165 25.28 0.47 -2.65
CA SER A 165 24.97 0.67 -1.23
C SER A 165 24.57 -0.65 -0.56
N ARG A 166 23.74 -1.44 -1.23
CA ARG A 166 23.28 -2.73 -0.71
C ARG A 166 24.36 -3.81 -0.76
N GLY A 167 25.20 -3.83 -1.79
CA GLY A 167 26.40 -4.67 -1.83
C GLY A 167 27.32 -4.39 -0.65
N LEU A 168 27.46 -3.12 -0.26
CA LEU A 168 28.24 -2.73 0.92
C LEU A 168 27.56 -3.14 2.24
N ALA A 169 26.24 -2.98 2.36
CA ALA A 169 25.47 -3.45 3.51
C ALA A 169 25.64 -4.97 3.70
N LEU A 170 25.56 -5.73 2.61
CA LEU A 170 25.82 -7.17 2.62
C LEU A 170 27.25 -7.51 3.01
N ALA A 171 28.25 -6.81 2.46
CA ALA A 171 29.66 -7.02 2.81
C ALA A 171 29.92 -6.75 4.31
N ARG A 172 29.30 -5.70 4.87
CA ARG A 172 29.32 -5.41 6.32
C ARG A 172 28.64 -6.52 7.12
N SER A 173 27.48 -6.99 6.67
CA SER A 173 26.78 -8.12 7.28
C SER A 173 27.67 -9.37 7.33
N ILE A 174 28.33 -9.76 6.24
CA ILE A 174 29.25 -10.90 6.20
C ILE A 174 30.43 -10.70 7.17
N ARG A 175 31.03 -9.49 7.19
CA ARG A 175 32.10 -9.15 8.14
C ARG A 175 31.65 -9.34 9.59
N ASP A 176 30.47 -8.85 9.94
CA ASP A 176 30.00 -8.80 11.32
C ASP A 176 29.44 -10.14 11.79
N SER A 177 28.61 -10.79 10.97
CA SER A 177 27.94 -12.05 11.28
C SER A 177 28.86 -13.27 11.14
N GLU A 178 29.57 -13.43 10.01
CA GLU A 178 30.40 -14.61 9.73
C GLU A 178 31.83 -14.46 10.26
N ARG A 179 32.39 -13.24 10.34
CA ARG A 179 33.80 -12.99 10.72
C ARG A 179 33.96 -12.32 12.08
N GLY A 180 32.86 -12.03 12.78
CA GLY A 180 32.89 -11.38 14.09
C GLY A 180 33.56 -10.00 14.05
N GLY A 181 33.39 -9.27 12.95
CA GLY A 181 33.89 -7.90 12.76
C GLY A 181 35.35 -7.78 12.29
N ARG A 182 36.07 -8.90 12.07
CA ARG A 182 37.54 -8.90 11.90
C ARG A 182 38.04 -8.86 10.45
N ALA A 183 37.14 -8.86 9.47
CA ALA A 183 37.53 -8.80 8.05
C ALA A 183 37.62 -7.34 7.55
N GLN A 184 38.57 -7.08 6.66
CA GLN A 184 38.69 -5.78 5.98
C GLN A 184 37.83 -5.77 4.72
N ILE A 185 37.12 -4.66 4.46
CA ILE A 185 36.31 -4.47 3.26
C ILE A 185 37.04 -3.46 2.35
N GLY A 186 37.39 -3.89 1.14
CA GLY A 186 37.88 -3.02 0.07
C GLY A 186 36.79 -2.81 -0.97
N ILE A 187 36.68 -1.60 -1.53
CA ILE A 187 35.68 -1.25 -2.55
C ILE A 187 36.42 -0.80 -3.81
N ILE A 188 36.00 -1.31 -4.97
CA ILE A 188 36.51 -0.94 -6.30
C ILE A 188 35.35 -0.37 -7.10
N ASP A 189 35.25 0.96 -7.14
CA ASP A 189 34.33 1.68 -8.04
C ASP A 189 34.92 1.90 -9.42
N ASN A 190 36.24 2.10 -9.49
CA ASN A 190 36.99 2.26 -10.72
C ASN A 190 38.32 1.50 -10.59
N GLU A 191 38.53 0.55 -11.50
CA GLU A 191 39.69 -0.35 -11.47
C GLU A 191 41.04 0.41 -11.49
N LYS A 192 41.07 1.60 -12.10
CA LYS A 192 42.28 2.43 -12.20
C LYS A 192 42.68 3.06 -10.85
N ASP A 193 41.70 3.31 -10.00
CA ASP A 193 41.88 4.02 -8.73
C ASP A 193 42.22 3.06 -7.58
N SER A 194 42.14 1.75 -7.82
CA SER A 194 42.36 0.69 -6.82
C SER A 194 43.34 -0.41 -7.28
N PRO A 195 44.59 -0.05 -7.64
CA PRO A 195 45.56 -0.99 -8.20
C PRO A 195 45.90 -2.16 -7.26
N ASP A 196 45.98 -1.90 -5.95
CA ASP A 196 46.31 -2.92 -4.94
C ASP A 196 45.20 -3.99 -4.82
N LEU A 197 43.94 -3.56 -4.78
CA LEU A 197 42.80 -4.48 -4.73
C LEU A 197 42.67 -5.28 -6.05
N MET A 198 42.92 -4.62 -7.19
CA MET A 198 42.95 -5.29 -8.50
C MET A 198 44.10 -6.32 -8.59
N GLN A 199 45.25 -6.07 -7.97
CA GLN A 199 46.32 -7.06 -7.90
C GLN A 199 45.89 -8.29 -7.09
N ILE A 200 45.20 -8.10 -5.96
CA ILE A 200 44.64 -9.22 -5.18
C ILE A 200 43.62 -10.01 -6.01
N MET A 201 42.71 -9.33 -6.73
CA MET A 201 41.75 -10.00 -7.62
C MET A 201 42.46 -10.81 -8.70
N LYS A 202 43.51 -10.27 -9.34
CA LYS A 202 44.31 -11.00 -10.35
C LYS A 202 45.03 -12.22 -9.78
N MET A 203 45.52 -12.16 -8.54
CA MET A 203 46.14 -13.31 -7.88
C MET A 203 45.15 -14.45 -7.63
N VAL A 204 43.87 -14.14 -7.42
CA VAL A 204 42.83 -15.13 -7.12
C VAL A 204 42.11 -15.63 -8.37
N LEU A 205 41.75 -14.74 -9.28
CA LEU A 205 40.93 -15.02 -10.47
C LEU A 205 41.76 -15.23 -11.76
N GLY A 206 43.05 -14.90 -11.73
CA GLY A 206 43.92 -14.85 -12.91
C GLY A 206 43.81 -13.53 -13.69
N GLU A 207 44.47 -13.45 -14.85
CA GLU A 207 44.33 -12.29 -15.74
C GLU A 207 42.99 -12.32 -16.50
N ARG A 208 42.30 -11.18 -16.54
CA ARG A 208 41.06 -11.03 -17.31
C ARG A 208 41.39 -11.10 -18.81
N ARG A 209 40.85 -12.11 -19.49
CA ARG A 209 40.98 -12.30 -20.94
C ARG A 209 39.68 -11.90 -21.64
N GLY A 210 39.67 -10.72 -22.26
CA GLY A 210 38.51 -10.19 -22.97
C GLY A 210 37.69 -9.17 -22.17
N GLU A 211 36.64 -8.64 -22.81
CA GLU A 211 35.72 -7.69 -22.18
C GLU A 211 34.67 -8.41 -21.31
N LEU A 212 34.20 -7.70 -20.28
CA LEU A 212 33.06 -8.12 -19.49
C LEU A 212 31.77 -8.06 -20.31
N ARG A 213 30.86 -8.99 -20.02
CA ARG A 213 29.55 -9.08 -20.66
C ARG A 213 28.64 -7.97 -20.14
N ASP A 214 27.64 -7.60 -20.92
CA ASP A 214 26.55 -6.74 -20.43
C ASP A 214 25.67 -7.52 -19.44
N ALA A 215 25.08 -6.80 -18.48
CA ALA A 215 24.18 -7.39 -17.51
C ALA A 215 22.88 -7.88 -18.18
N ILE A 216 22.34 -8.98 -17.70
CA ILE A 216 21.02 -9.47 -18.14
C ILE A 216 19.96 -8.55 -17.51
N PRO A 217 19.10 -7.89 -18.31
CA PRO A 217 18.05 -7.02 -17.78
C PRO A 217 17.08 -7.81 -16.90
N ASP A 218 16.75 -7.26 -15.74
CA ASP A 218 15.73 -7.80 -14.84
C ASP A 218 14.33 -7.53 -15.39
N THR A 219 13.89 -8.23 -16.44
CA THR A 219 12.50 -8.09 -16.91
C THR A 219 11.92 -9.34 -17.59
N LYS A 220 10.66 -9.66 -17.22
CA LYS A 220 9.44 -9.63 -18.08
C LYS A 220 8.43 -10.70 -17.67
N ALA A 221 7.31 -10.29 -17.03
CA ALA A 221 6.01 -10.97 -17.09
C ALA A 221 4.85 -10.26 -16.36
N ASP A 222 5.13 -9.27 -15.50
CA ASP A 222 4.23 -8.95 -14.39
C ASP A 222 2.92 -8.21 -14.70
N GLU A 223 2.89 -7.29 -15.66
CA GLU A 223 1.76 -6.34 -15.73
C GLU A 223 0.50 -6.91 -16.39
N LEU A 224 0.64 -7.86 -17.33
CA LEU A 224 -0.51 -8.54 -17.95
C LEU A 224 -1.05 -9.70 -17.10
N GLN A 225 -0.24 -10.27 -16.20
CA GLN A 225 -0.67 -11.38 -15.32
C GLN A 225 -1.41 -10.88 -14.07
N LYS A 226 -1.01 -9.73 -13.48
CA LYS A 226 -1.65 -9.14 -12.28
C LYS A 226 -3.12 -8.76 -12.48
N ALA A 227 -3.60 -8.60 -13.72
CA ALA A 227 -4.97 -8.21 -14.06
C ALA A 227 -5.97 -9.38 -14.20
N ASN A 228 -5.51 -10.64 -14.30
CA ASN A 228 -6.39 -11.79 -14.50
C ASN A 228 -6.59 -12.54 -13.18
N VAL A 229 -7.61 -12.15 -12.41
CA VAL A 229 -8.00 -12.87 -11.17
C VAL A 229 -9.19 -13.75 -11.46
N ARG A 230 -9.05 -15.04 -11.17
CA ARG A 230 -10.10 -16.06 -11.32
C ARG A 230 -10.21 -16.89 -10.06
N LEU A 231 -11.43 -17.19 -9.66
CA LEU A 231 -11.72 -18.04 -8.51
C LEU A 231 -12.23 -19.39 -9.01
N TYR A 232 -11.65 -20.46 -8.48
CA TYR A 232 -12.01 -21.83 -8.78
C TYR A 232 -12.46 -22.54 -7.50
N HIS A 233 -13.52 -23.32 -7.61
CA HIS A 233 -13.99 -24.21 -6.56
C HIS A 233 -13.32 -25.58 -6.71
N VAL A 234 -12.82 -26.11 -5.58
CA VAL A 234 -12.22 -27.44 -5.49
C VAL A 234 -13.16 -28.33 -4.70
N TYR A 235 -13.79 -29.30 -5.36
CA TYR A 235 -14.73 -30.23 -4.74
C TYR A 235 -14.52 -31.66 -5.23
N GLU A 236 -14.99 -32.62 -4.45
CA GLU A 236 -14.97 -34.03 -4.81
C GLU A 236 -16.26 -34.44 -5.54
N LYS A 237 -16.12 -35.13 -6.68
CA LYS A 237 -17.21 -35.72 -7.44
C LYS A 237 -16.81 -37.12 -7.88
N ASP A 238 -17.57 -38.12 -7.44
CA ASP A 238 -17.36 -39.52 -7.82
C ASP A 238 -15.93 -40.06 -7.51
N ASN A 239 -15.36 -39.71 -6.36
CA ASN A 239 -13.96 -39.96 -5.95
C ASN A 239 -12.89 -39.24 -6.81
N ASP A 240 -13.29 -38.43 -7.79
CA ASP A 240 -12.41 -37.54 -8.54
C ASP A 240 -12.53 -36.10 -8.01
N LEU A 241 -11.40 -35.47 -7.74
CA LEU A 241 -11.36 -34.06 -7.32
C LEU A 241 -11.38 -33.15 -8.55
N VAL A 242 -12.40 -32.30 -8.65
CA VAL A 242 -12.68 -31.41 -9.77
C VAL A 242 -12.32 -29.96 -9.40
N VAL A 243 -11.65 -29.25 -10.32
CA VAL A 243 -11.39 -27.80 -10.21
C VAL A 243 -12.27 -27.08 -11.23
N GLN A 244 -13.23 -26.29 -10.76
CA GLN A 244 -14.18 -25.59 -11.62
C GLN A 244 -14.08 -24.08 -11.45
N GLU A 245 -13.97 -23.32 -12.54
CA GLU A 245 -14.04 -21.86 -12.50
C GLU A 245 -15.44 -21.41 -12.06
N ILE A 246 -15.53 -20.59 -11.01
CA ILE A 246 -16.80 -20.12 -10.46
C ILE A 246 -17.00 -18.61 -10.59
N ALA A 247 -15.93 -17.84 -10.66
CA ALA A 247 -16.03 -16.40 -10.81
C ALA A 247 -14.77 -15.78 -11.44
N THR A 248 -14.99 -14.66 -12.12
CA THR A 248 -13.96 -13.66 -12.44
C THR A 248 -14.32 -12.35 -11.73
N ARG A 249 -13.43 -11.34 -11.78
CA ARG A 249 -13.67 -10.06 -11.10
C ARG A 249 -15.02 -9.42 -11.51
N PRO A 250 -15.69 -8.68 -10.60
CA PRO A 250 -15.34 -8.48 -9.18
C PRO A 250 -15.70 -9.70 -8.33
N LEU A 251 -14.81 -10.08 -7.41
CA LEU A 251 -15.09 -11.17 -6.46
C LEU A 251 -15.83 -10.64 -5.23
N THR A 252 -16.78 -11.40 -4.71
CA THR A 252 -17.51 -11.08 -3.47
C THR A 252 -17.26 -12.14 -2.41
N GLN A 253 -17.26 -11.77 -1.13
CA GLN A 253 -16.88 -12.67 -0.03
C GLN A 253 -17.82 -13.89 0.08
N ASP A 254 -19.08 -13.76 -0.33
CA ASP A 254 -20.07 -14.84 -0.35
C ASP A 254 -19.76 -15.97 -1.35
N LEU A 255 -18.79 -15.76 -2.26
CA LEU A 255 -18.29 -16.84 -3.12
C LEU A 255 -17.48 -17.89 -2.36
N LEU A 256 -16.98 -17.58 -1.15
CA LEU A 256 -16.21 -18.48 -0.31
C LEU A 256 -17.12 -19.13 0.74
N GLN A 257 -17.52 -20.38 0.51
CA GLN A 257 -18.28 -21.17 1.47
C GLN A 257 -17.35 -21.80 2.50
N HIS A 258 -17.76 -21.80 3.77
CA HIS A 258 -16.94 -22.28 4.88
C HIS A 258 -16.67 -23.79 4.82
N GLU A 259 -17.48 -24.53 4.06
CA GLU A 259 -17.46 -25.98 3.89
C GLU A 259 -16.50 -26.45 2.79
N ASP A 260 -15.99 -25.53 1.96
CA ASP A 260 -15.28 -25.88 0.72
C ASP A 260 -13.84 -25.32 0.68
N CYS A 261 -13.08 -25.73 -0.33
CA CYS A 261 -11.75 -25.19 -0.65
C CYS A 261 -11.77 -24.49 -2.02
N TYR A 262 -11.00 -23.41 -2.15
CA TYR A 262 -10.94 -22.62 -3.37
C TYR A 262 -9.51 -22.34 -3.80
N ILE A 263 -9.29 -22.24 -5.11
CA ILE A 263 -8.04 -21.76 -5.72
C ILE A 263 -8.33 -20.39 -6.34
N LEU A 264 -7.58 -19.37 -5.93
CA LEU A 264 -7.60 -18.06 -6.56
C LEU A 264 -6.33 -17.88 -7.39
N ASP A 265 -6.49 -17.78 -8.69
CA ASP A 265 -5.43 -17.64 -9.68
C ASP A 265 -5.25 -16.17 -10.07
N GLN A 266 -4.03 -15.63 -9.89
CA GLN A 266 -3.64 -14.31 -10.39
C GLN A 266 -2.80 -14.43 -11.67
N GLY A 267 -3.27 -15.20 -12.64
CA GLY A 267 -2.67 -15.33 -13.96
C GLY A 267 -1.28 -15.96 -13.95
N GLY A 268 -0.96 -16.81 -12.98
CA GLY A 268 0.36 -17.43 -12.82
C GLY A 268 1.42 -16.57 -12.11
N PHE A 269 1.09 -15.33 -11.72
CA PHE A 269 1.93 -14.51 -10.84
C PHE A 269 1.94 -15.08 -9.41
N LYS A 270 0.73 -15.36 -8.89
CA LYS A 270 0.54 -15.95 -7.55
C LYS A 270 -0.73 -16.78 -7.52
N ILE A 271 -0.68 -17.90 -6.80
CA ILE A 271 -1.83 -18.77 -6.56
C ILE A 271 -2.16 -18.75 -5.07
N TYR A 272 -3.42 -18.48 -4.72
CA TYR A 272 -3.90 -18.65 -3.34
C TYR A 272 -4.76 -19.91 -3.23
N VAL A 273 -4.63 -20.60 -2.11
CA VAL A 273 -5.49 -21.73 -1.74
C VAL A 273 -6.23 -21.34 -0.48
N TRP A 274 -7.52 -21.06 -0.58
CA TRP A 274 -8.34 -20.76 0.60
C TRP A 274 -9.02 -22.04 1.10
N ARG A 275 -8.89 -22.32 2.39
CA ARG A 275 -9.40 -23.53 3.04
C ARG A 275 -10.51 -23.17 4.02
N GLY A 276 -11.75 -23.53 3.69
CA GLY A 276 -12.91 -23.35 4.55
C GLY A 276 -12.72 -24.00 5.92
N LYS A 277 -13.17 -23.35 6.99
CA LYS A 277 -12.99 -23.90 8.35
C LYS A 277 -13.71 -25.23 8.54
N ALA A 278 -14.85 -25.41 7.87
CA ALA A 278 -15.69 -26.61 7.91
C ALA A 278 -15.37 -27.63 6.81
N SER A 279 -14.40 -27.36 5.92
CA SER A 279 -13.99 -28.33 4.91
C SER A 279 -13.24 -29.52 5.51
N SER A 280 -13.33 -30.67 4.82
CA SER A 280 -12.77 -31.93 5.29
C SER A 280 -11.24 -31.89 5.38
N LEU A 281 -10.66 -32.74 6.23
CA LEU A 281 -9.20 -32.80 6.37
C LEU A 281 -8.54 -33.29 5.07
N GLU A 282 -9.22 -34.17 4.35
CA GLU A 282 -8.84 -34.72 3.06
C GLU A 282 -8.81 -33.62 1.99
N GLU A 283 -9.85 -32.79 1.89
CA GLU A 283 -9.89 -31.64 0.97
C GLU A 283 -8.81 -30.61 1.31
N LYS A 284 -8.62 -30.30 2.60
CA LYS A 284 -7.57 -29.35 3.05
C LYS A 284 -6.16 -29.82 2.68
N LYS A 285 -5.89 -31.12 2.75
CA LYS A 285 -4.61 -31.71 2.33
C LYS A 285 -4.49 -31.73 0.80
N ALA A 286 -5.55 -32.10 0.10
CA ALA A 286 -5.56 -32.20 -1.35
C ALA A 286 -5.44 -30.83 -2.02
N ALA A 287 -6.03 -29.78 -1.46
CA ALA A 287 -6.08 -28.44 -2.05
C ALA A 287 -4.68 -27.89 -2.39
N PHE A 288 -3.68 -28.13 -1.54
CA PHE A 288 -2.30 -27.73 -1.81
C PHE A 288 -1.69 -28.50 -3.00
N SER A 289 -1.77 -29.83 -2.99
CA SER A 289 -1.28 -30.66 -4.11
C SER A 289 -2.00 -30.31 -5.41
N ARG A 290 -3.28 -29.92 -5.35
CA ARG A 290 -4.06 -29.46 -6.50
C ARG A 290 -3.58 -28.11 -7.01
N ALA A 291 -3.20 -27.18 -6.15
CA ALA A 291 -2.59 -25.92 -6.61
C ALA A 291 -1.27 -26.16 -7.36
N VAL A 292 -0.44 -27.09 -6.90
CA VAL A 292 0.79 -27.49 -7.62
C VAL A 292 0.46 -28.14 -8.97
N GLY A 293 -0.52 -29.06 -9.02
CA GLY A 293 -0.98 -29.65 -10.27
C GLY A 293 -1.65 -28.65 -11.21
N PHE A 294 -2.36 -27.66 -10.66
CA PHE A 294 -3.00 -26.58 -11.40
C PHE A 294 -1.98 -25.70 -12.12
N ILE A 295 -0.85 -25.36 -11.47
CA ILE A 295 0.29 -24.66 -12.09
C ILE A 295 0.79 -25.44 -13.32
N GLN A 296 0.99 -26.76 -13.20
CA GLN A 296 1.43 -27.60 -14.31
C GLN A 296 0.39 -27.65 -15.44
N ALA A 297 -0.88 -27.85 -15.11
CA ALA A 297 -1.97 -27.96 -16.09
C ALA A 297 -2.19 -26.66 -16.89
N LYS A 298 -1.99 -25.49 -16.24
CA LYS A 298 -2.07 -24.17 -16.88
C LYS A 298 -0.80 -23.79 -17.64
N GLY A 299 0.29 -24.56 -17.52
CA GLY A 299 1.58 -24.25 -18.12
C GLY A 299 2.31 -23.08 -17.45
N TYR A 300 2.02 -22.81 -16.18
CA TYR A 300 2.71 -21.78 -15.41
C TYR A 300 4.11 -22.24 -14.96
N PRO A 301 5.06 -21.32 -14.70
CA PRO A 301 6.37 -21.67 -14.18
C PRO A 301 6.29 -22.48 -12.87
N SER A 302 7.16 -23.48 -12.70
CA SER A 302 7.24 -24.24 -11.44
C SER A 302 7.69 -23.40 -10.23
N SER A 303 8.22 -22.20 -10.50
CA SER A 303 8.57 -21.17 -9.53
C SER A 303 7.39 -20.30 -9.07
N THR A 304 6.19 -20.42 -9.65
CA THR A 304 5.01 -19.67 -9.19
C THR A 304 4.74 -19.91 -7.71
N ASN A 305 4.59 -18.83 -6.94
CA ASN A 305 4.33 -18.86 -5.51
C ASN A 305 2.92 -19.37 -5.20
N ILE A 306 2.81 -20.11 -4.10
CA ILE A 306 1.53 -20.59 -3.56
C ILE A 306 1.41 -20.07 -2.13
N GLU A 307 0.29 -19.41 -1.83
CA GLU A 307 -0.09 -18.99 -0.47
C GLU A 307 -1.33 -19.79 -0.04
N VAL A 308 -1.22 -20.56 1.04
CA VAL A 308 -2.33 -21.33 1.61
C VAL A 308 -2.89 -20.57 2.80
N ILE A 309 -4.18 -20.29 2.74
CA ILE A 309 -4.90 -19.42 3.66
C ILE A 309 -6.01 -20.24 4.31
N ASN A 310 -6.09 -20.18 5.63
CA ASN A 310 -7.22 -20.73 6.37
C ASN A 310 -8.32 -19.67 6.52
N ASP A 311 -9.57 -20.11 6.47
CA ASP A 311 -10.76 -19.32 6.79
C ASP A 311 -10.62 -18.64 8.17
N GLY A 312 -10.66 -17.31 8.17
CA GLY A 312 -10.42 -16.45 9.33
C GLY A 312 -8.97 -16.02 9.54
N ALA A 313 -8.01 -16.59 8.81
CA ALA A 313 -6.59 -16.22 8.83
C ALA A 313 -6.16 -15.49 7.54
N GLU A 314 -7.10 -14.87 6.82
CA GLU A 314 -6.81 -14.29 5.52
C GLU A 314 -5.84 -13.10 5.62
N SER A 315 -4.84 -13.11 4.75
CA SER A 315 -3.90 -11.99 4.62
C SER A 315 -4.61 -10.76 4.04
N ALA A 316 -4.12 -9.56 4.37
CA ALA A 316 -4.64 -8.33 3.77
C ALA A 316 -4.58 -8.38 2.23
N MET A 317 -3.54 -9.03 1.69
CA MET A 317 -3.33 -9.23 0.27
C MET A 317 -4.39 -10.11 -0.40
N PHE A 318 -4.93 -11.09 0.32
CA PHE A 318 -6.04 -11.90 -0.16
C PHE A 318 -7.37 -11.15 -0.07
N LYS A 319 -7.65 -10.50 1.08
CA LYS A 319 -8.93 -9.81 1.34
C LYS A 319 -9.24 -8.73 0.30
N GLN A 320 -8.24 -7.99 -0.16
CA GLN A 320 -8.39 -6.94 -1.18
C GLN A 320 -8.75 -7.45 -2.58
N LEU A 321 -8.63 -8.76 -2.84
CA LEU A 321 -9.05 -9.37 -4.10
C LEU A 321 -10.58 -9.43 -4.23
N PHE A 322 -11.28 -9.16 -3.12
CA PHE A 322 -12.73 -9.10 -3.02
C PHE A 322 -13.19 -7.65 -2.91
N GLN A 323 -14.36 -7.36 -3.49
CA GLN A 323 -14.99 -6.04 -3.51
C GLN A 323 -15.24 -5.51 -2.10
N ARG A 324 -15.60 -6.40 -1.17
CA ARG A 324 -15.82 -6.10 0.24
C ARG A 324 -15.46 -7.33 1.06
N TRP A 325 -14.78 -7.11 2.18
CA TRP A 325 -14.44 -8.16 3.14
C TRP A 325 -14.90 -7.75 4.54
N THR A 326 -15.54 -8.66 5.26
CA THR A 326 -16.05 -8.45 6.62
C THR A 326 -15.58 -9.57 7.54
N GLU A 327 -15.05 -9.23 8.72
CA GLU A 327 -14.63 -10.21 9.74
C GLU A 327 -15.75 -10.44 10.77
N LYS A 328 -15.94 -11.70 11.20
CA LYS A 328 -16.98 -12.10 12.17
C LYS A 328 -16.74 -11.55 13.59
N ASP A 329 -15.48 -11.30 13.95
CA ASP A 329 -15.05 -10.87 15.29
C ASP A 329 -14.40 -9.48 15.31
N GLU A 330 -14.61 -8.65 14.27
CA GLU A 330 -14.31 -7.22 14.36
C GLU A 330 -15.24 -6.57 15.38
N THR A 331 -14.84 -6.62 16.65
CA THR A 331 -15.31 -5.72 17.68
C THR A 331 -15.25 -4.30 17.15
N GLN A 332 -16.43 -3.67 17.16
CA GLN A 332 -16.61 -2.21 17.06
C GLN A 332 -15.47 -1.52 17.82
N GLY A 333 -14.73 -0.64 17.13
CA GLY A 333 -13.58 0.05 17.73
C GLY A 333 -13.92 0.71 19.06
N LEU A 334 -12.91 0.79 19.94
CA LEU A 334 -12.87 1.52 21.21
C LEU A 334 -14.19 1.56 22.01
N GLY A 335 -14.50 0.45 22.69
CA GLY A 335 -15.46 0.46 23.79
C GLY A 335 -16.12 -0.89 24.05
N LYS A 336 -15.52 -1.67 24.96
CA LYS A 336 -16.04 -2.84 25.71
C LYS A 336 -17.32 -3.54 25.20
N VAL A 337 -17.16 -4.86 24.97
CA VAL A 337 -18.16 -5.95 25.06
C VAL A 337 -19.50 -5.53 25.64
N TYR A 338 -20.62 -5.68 24.92
CA TYR A 338 -21.87 -6.13 25.57
C TYR A 338 -22.82 -6.89 24.64
N THR A 339 -23.33 -7.96 25.23
CA THR A 339 -24.51 -8.76 24.88
C THR A 339 -25.69 -7.91 24.43
N THR A 340 -26.39 -8.40 23.43
CA THR A 340 -27.64 -7.87 22.87
C THR A 340 -28.67 -7.58 23.97
N GLY A 341 -28.84 -6.30 24.33
CA GLY A 341 -29.93 -5.89 25.23
C GLY A 341 -29.68 -4.64 26.07
N LYS A 342 -29.28 -3.51 25.49
CA LYS A 342 -29.57 -2.11 25.92
C LYS A 342 -28.68 -1.17 25.11
N ILE A 343 -29.30 -0.27 24.35
CA ILE A 343 -28.62 0.75 23.55
C ILE A 343 -28.04 1.79 24.52
N ALA A 344 -26.74 1.68 24.84
CA ALA A 344 -26.01 2.76 25.50
C ALA A 344 -25.67 3.83 24.45
N LYS A 345 -25.94 5.11 24.77
CA LYS A 345 -25.43 6.25 24.00
C LYS A 345 -23.89 6.14 23.97
N VAL A 346 -23.33 6.01 22.77
CA VAL A 346 -21.88 6.10 22.55
C VAL A 346 -21.51 7.57 22.64
N GLU A 347 -20.75 7.96 23.67
CA GLU A 347 -20.08 9.27 23.68
C GLU A 347 -18.97 9.24 22.63
N GLN A 348 -19.10 10.07 21.59
CA GLN A 348 -17.99 10.31 20.68
C GLN A 348 -16.91 11.09 21.44
N VAL A 349 -15.77 10.45 21.67
CA VAL A 349 -14.59 11.14 22.23
C VAL A 349 -14.11 12.13 21.16
N LYS A 350 -14.10 13.42 21.50
CA LYS A 350 -13.64 14.48 20.59
C LYS A 350 -12.17 14.28 20.27
N PHE A 351 -11.82 14.41 18.98
CA PHE A 351 -10.45 14.34 18.51
C PHE A 351 -9.63 15.52 19.07
N ASP A 352 -8.48 15.21 19.68
CA ASP A 352 -7.58 16.20 20.27
C ASP A 352 -6.41 16.49 19.32
N THR A 353 -6.50 17.61 18.62
CA THR A 353 -5.48 18.06 17.64
C THR A 353 -4.14 18.39 18.28
N THR A 354 -4.08 18.63 19.61
CA THR A 354 -2.83 19.00 20.30
C THR A 354 -1.82 17.85 20.36
N GLN A 355 -2.26 16.61 20.15
CA GLN A 355 -1.41 15.42 20.19
C GLN A 355 -0.81 15.05 18.84
N LEU A 356 -1.18 15.73 17.75
CA LEU A 356 -0.79 15.35 16.39
C LEU A 356 0.73 15.32 16.17
N HIS A 357 1.44 16.32 16.71
CA HIS A 357 2.90 16.37 16.63
C HIS A 357 3.60 15.33 17.51
N ALA A 358 2.97 14.94 18.63
CA ALA A 358 3.50 13.93 19.54
C ALA A 358 3.23 12.50 19.06
N ARG A 359 2.23 12.33 18.18
CA ARG A 359 1.76 11.03 17.67
C ARG A 359 1.47 11.12 16.16
N PRO A 360 2.51 11.15 15.30
CA PRO A 360 2.34 11.23 13.85
C PRO A 360 1.47 10.11 13.28
N GLU A 361 1.47 8.93 13.90
CA GLU A 361 0.61 7.81 13.50
C GLU A 361 -0.89 8.17 13.59
N LEU A 362 -1.29 8.97 14.57
CA LEU A 362 -2.66 9.47 14.66
C LEU A 362 -2.96 10.49 13.57
N ALA A 363 -1.99 11.33 13.19
CA ALA A 363 -2.16 12.29 12.10
C ALA A 363 -2.41 11.57 10.77
N ALA A 364 -1.70 10.47 10.53
CA ALA A 364 -1.88 9.59 9.38
C ALA A 364 -3.24 8.87 9.39
N GLU A 365 -3.62 8.25 10.50
CA GLU A 365 -4.92 7.57 10.64
C GLU A 365 -6.11 8.52 10.48
N GLN A 366 -5.98 9.76 10.97
CA GLN A 366 -7.03 10.79 10.93
C GLN A 366 -6.95 11.70 9.69
N ARG A 367 -5.89 11.56 8.89
CA ARG A 367 -5.63 12.34 7.66
C ARG A 367 -5.56 13.83 7.91
N MET A 368 -4.90 14.20 9.00
CA MET A 368 -4.69 15.57 9.43
C MET A 368 -3.24 15.96 9.18
N VAL A 369 -3.03 17.07 8.45
CA VAL A 369 -1.69 17.61 8.20
C VAL A 369 -1.18 18.33 9.44
N ASP A 370 -2.05 19.13 10.06
CA ASP A 370 -1.85 19.83 11.33
C ASP A 370 -3.22 19.99 12.05
N ASP A 371 -3.37 21.03 12.89
CA ASP A 371 -4.61 21.36 13.60
C ASP A 371 -5.59 22.25 12.80
N ALA A 372 -5.33 22.48 11.50
CA ALA A 372 -6.12 23.33 10.60
C ALA A 372 -6.22 24.82 11.04
N SER A 373 -5.24 25.31 11.80
CA SER A 373 -5.23 26.70 12.30
C SER A 373 -4.53 27.71 11.38
N GLY A 374 -3.87 27.25 10.32
CA GLY A 374 -3.11 28.04 9.37
C GLY A 374 -3.94 28.98 8.49
N GLU A 375 -3.23 29.68 7.60
CA GLU A 375 -3.81 30.69 6.71
C GLU A 375 -4.27 30.06 5.40
N ILE A 376 -5.39 30.52 4.85
CA ILE A 376 -5.93 30.06 3.57
C ILE A 376 -6.04 31.20 2.57
N GLU A 377 -5.67 30.91 1.32
CA GLU A 377 -5.93 31.73 0.15
C GLU A 377 -6.67 30.90 -0.89
N VAL A 378 -7.76 31.43 -1.46
CA VAL A 378 -8.61 30.70 -2.41
C VAL A 378 -8.71 31.46 -3.72
N TRP A 379 -8.47 30.74 -4.82
CA TRP A 379 -8.70 31.20 -6.18
C TRP A 379 -9.69 30.29 -6.90
N ARG A 380 -10.45 30.87 -7.82
CA ARG A 380 -11.31 30.17 -8.78
C ARG A 380 -10.67 30.27 -10.15
N ILE A 381 -10.78 29.23 -10.96
CA ILE A 381 -10.36 29.27 -12.36
C ILE A 381 -11.44 29.92 -13.22
N GLU A 382 -11.10 31.00 -13.89
CA GLU A 382 -11.95 31.71 -14.84
C GLU A 382 -11.13 32.09 -16.06
N ASP A 383 -11.66 31.84 -17.26
CA ASP A 383 -10.97 32.11 -18.53
C ASP A 383 -9.53 31.54 -18.54
N LEU A 384 -9.39 30.35 -17.95
CA LEU A 384 -8.13 29.59 -17.79
C LEU A 384 -7.09 30.24 -16.85
N GLN A 385 -7.47 31.26 -16.07
CA GLN A 385 -6.59 31.96 -15.12
C GLN A 385 -7.13 31.92 -13.68
N MET A 386 -6.24 32.07 -12.71
CA MET A 386 -6.59 32.19 -11.29
C MET A 386 -7.19 33.57 -10.96
N GLN A 387 -8.41 33.57 -10.41
CA GLN A 387 -9.08 34.77 -9.91
C GLN A 387 -9.33 34.63 -8.41
N PRO A 388 -8.94 35.62 -7.57
CA PRO A 388 -9.10 35.53 -6.12
C PRO A 388 -10.58 35.47 -5.73
N VAL A 389 -10.92 34.54 -4.84
CA VAL A 389 -12.25 34.44 -4.26
C VAL A 389 -12.37 35.42 -3.09
N ASN A 390 -13.56 35.96 -2.88
CA ASN A 390 -13.83 36.84 -1.75
C ASN A 390 -13.67 36.05 -0.42
N PRO A 391 -12.85 36.53 0.54
CA PRO A 391 -12.68 35.85 1.84
C PRO A 391 -13.98 35.58 2.60
N LYS A 392 -15.03 36.40 2.39
CA LYS A 392 -16.35 36.19 3.02
C LYS A 392 -17.07 34.95 2.52
N THR A 393 -16.70 34.43 1.36
CA THR A 393 -17.30 33.23 0.74
C THR A 393 -16.35 32.03 0.79
N TYR A 394 -15.25 32.11 1.53
CA TYR A 394 -14.39 30.94 1.76
C TYR A 394 -15.20 29.82 2.41
N GLY A 395 -14.99 28.59 1.90
CA GLY A 395 -15.80 27.43 2.24
C GLY A 395 -16.99 27.20 1.31
N GLN A 396 -17.29 28.09 0.37
CA GLN A 396 -18.39 27.90 -0.59
C GLN A 396 -17.86 27.50 -1.99
N PHE A 397 -18.13 26.27 -2.39
CA PHE A 397 -17.65 25.69 -3.66
C PHE A 397 -18.82 25.34 -4.57
N TYR A 398 -18.66 25.56 -5.87
CA TYR A 398 -19.70 25.33 -6.88
C TYR A 398 -19.25 24.22 -7.83
N GLY A 399 -20.12 23.24 -8.05
CA GLY A 399 -19.83 22.07 -8.88
C GLY A 399 -19.51 22.37 -10.35
N GLY A 400 -19.80 23.58 -10.84
CA GLY A 400 -19.43 24.02 -12.19
C GLY A 400 -18.08 24.73 -12.31
N ASP A 401 -17.32 24.88 -11.21
CA ASP A 401 -16.04 25.59 -11.19
C ASP A 401 -14.89 24.70 -10.69
N CYS A 402 -13.65 25.12 -10.95
CA CYS A 402 -12.44 24.61 -10.32
C CYS A 402 -11.82 25.66 -9.40
N TYR A 403 -11.23 25.21 -8.28
CA TYR A 403 -10.62 26.09 -7.28
C TYR A 403 -9.22 25.63 -6.89
N LEU A 404 -8.36 26.60 -6.60
CA LEU A 404 -7.09 26.41 -5.92
C LEU A 404 -7.22 26.94 -4.50
N VAL A 405 -6.86 26.13 -3.50
CA VAL A 405 -6.80 26.55 -2.10
C VAL A 405 -5.38 26.32 -1.61
N LEU A 406 -4.65 27.40 -1.35
CA LEU A 406 -3.34 27.35 -0.71
C LEU A 406 -3.55 27.47 0.80
N TYR A 407 -3.09 26.47 1.53
CA TYR A 407 -3.05 26.46 2.99
C TYR A 407 -1.60 26.58 3.45
N THR A 408 -1.33 27.58 4.29
CA THR A 408 0.00 27.85 4.84
C THR A 408 -0.01 27.61 6.34
N TYR A 409 0.86 26.72 6.81
CA TYR A 409 0.99 26.38 8.22
C TYR A 409 2.44 26.42 8.67
N LEU A 410 2.67 26.58 9.98
CA LEU A 410 4.01 26.65 10.55
C LEU A 410 4.40 25.31 11.17
N ARG A 411 5.57 24.80 10.76
CA ARG A 411 6.20 23.64 11.40
C ARG A 411 7.59 24.05 11.85
N SER A 412 7.86 23.95 13.15
CA SER A 412 9.14 24.37 13.74
C SER A 412 9.56 25.80 13.34
N GLY A 413 8.59 26.70 13.21
CA GLY A 413 8.81 28.10 12.82
C GLY A 413 9.08 28.35 11.34
N ARG A 414 9.00 27.32 10.48
CA ARG A 414 9.10 27.47 9.01
C ARG A 414 7.72 27.31 8.36
N PRO A 415 7.40 28.10 7.32
CA PRO A 415 6.18 27.92 6.57
C PRO A 415 6.24 26.65 5.73
N HIS A 416 5.14 25.91 5.72
CA HIS A 416 4.87 24.77 4.86
C HIS A 416 3.53 24.97 4.18
N TYR A 417 3.35 24.36 3.01
CA TYR A 417 2.23 24.64 2.12
C TYR A 417 1.50 23.37 1.72
N VAL A 418 0.17 23.42 1.72
CA VAL A 418 -0.69 22.42 1.07
C VAL A 418 -1.52 23.14 0.02
N LEU A 419 -1.44 22.68 -1.23
CA LEU A 419 -2.17 23.24 -2.36
C LEU A 419 -3.26 22.27 -2.81
N TYR A 420 -4.51 22.58 -2.48
CA TYR A 420 -5.66 21.80 -2.92
C TYR A 420 -6.16 22.28 -4.29
N MET A 421 -6.32 21.34 -5.21
CA MET A 421 -6.97 21.52 -6.51
C MET A 421 -8.36 20.90 -6.45
N TRP A 422 -9.36 21.69 -6.07
CA TRP A 422 -10.74 21.21 -5.98
C TRP A 422 -11.42 21.28 -7.35
N GLN A 423 -11.98 20.15 -7.78
CA GLN A 423 -12.57 19.96 -9.11
C GLN A 423 -14.07 19.68 -8.99
N GLY A 424 -14.88 20.63 -9.48
CA GLY A 424 -16.33 20.48 -9.56
C GLY A 424 -16.74 19.39 -10.54
N ARG A 425 -17.82 18.66 -10.24
CA ARG A 425 -18.33 17.56 -11.07
C ARG A 425 -18.72 18.00 -12.49
N HIS A 426 -19.15 19.25 -12.65
CA HIS A 426 -19.61 19.84 -13.91
C HIS A 426 -18.63 20.87 -14.47
N ALA A 427 -17.43 20.98 -13.90
CA ALA A 427 -16.37 21.82 -14.45
C ALA A 427 -15.90 21.26 -15.80
N SER A 428 -15.56 22.15 -16.72
CA SER A 428 -15.14 21.76 -18.06
C SER A 428 -13.69 21.24 -18.07
N VAL A 429 -13.35 20.42 -19.07
CA VAL A 429 -12.03 19.76 -19.15
C VAL A 429 -10.89 20.78 -19.28
N ASP A 430 -11.13 21.88 -19.99
CA ASP A 430 -10.20 23.01 -20.12
C ASP A 430 -9.97 23.71 -18.79
N GLU A 431 -11.00 23.91 -17.96
CA GLU A 431 -10.86 24.49 -16.62
C GLU A 431 -10.15 23.55 -15.65
N ILE A 432 -10.42 22.24 -15.71
CA ILE A 432 -9.70 21.22 -14.94
C ILE A 432 -8.21 21.22 -15.32
N THR A 433 -7.92 21.33 -16.62
CA THR A 433 -6.53 21.40 -17.13
C THR A 433 -5.85 22.68 -16.69
N ALA A 434 -6.52 23.83 -16.81
CA ALA A 434 -6.02 25.11 -16.37
C ALA A 434 -5.78 25.14 -14.85
N CYS A 435 -6.64 24.51 -14.05
CA CYS A 435 -6.45 24.36 -12.60
C CYS A 435 -5.13 23.67 -12.28
N ALA A 436 -4.83 22.55 -12.94
CA ALA A 436 -3.57 21.83 -12.73
C ALA A 436 -2.34 22.65 -13.18
N LEU A 437 -2.41 23.37 -14.30
CA LEU A 437 -1.32 24.22 -14.78
C LEU A 437 -1.05 25.41 -13.83
N ASN A 438 -2.10 26.09 -13.39
CA ASN A 438 -2.00 27.18 -12.43
C ASN A 438 -1.49 26.69 -11.06
N ALA A 439 -1.81 25.45 -10.66
CA ALA A 439 -1.27 24.86 -9.44
C ALA A 439 0.26 24.69 -9.51
N ILE A 440 0.79 24.21 -10.64
CA ILE A 440 2.23 24.08 -10.86
C ILE A 440 2.92 25.45 -10.78
N GLU A 441 2.32 26.48 -11.38
CA GLU A 441 2.87 27.84 -11.32
C GLU A 441 2.84 28.42 -9.90
N LEU A 442 1.77 28.16 -9.15
CA LEU A 442 1.64 28.61 -7.76
C LEU A 442 2.64 27.90 -6.84
N ASP A 443 2.84 26.60 -7.01
CA ASP A 443 3.82 25.83 -6.25
C ASP A 443 5.25 26.32 -6.51
N LYS A 444 5.60 26.61 -7.77
CA LYS A 444 6.89 27.22 -8.13
C LYS A 444 7.13 28.57 -7.43
N LYS A 445 6.08 29.38 -7.24
CA LYS A 445 6.19 30.65 -6.48
C LYS A 445 6.50 30.43 -5.00
N HIS A 446 6.15 29.26 -4.47
CA HIS A 446 6.39 28.85 -3.09
C HIS A 446 7.58 27.88 -2.99
N GLY A 447 8.55 28.00 -3.90
CA GLY A 447 9.80 27.24 -3.83
C GLY A 447 9.71 25.80 -4.34
N ASP A 448 8.60 25.41 -4.97
CA ASP A 448 8.34 24.02 -5.38
C ASP A 448 8.25 23.08 -4.16
N GLU A 449 7.76 23.57 -3.03
CA GLU A 449 7.72 22.87 -1.73
C GLU A 449 6.31 22.39 -1.34
N ALA A 450 5.26 22.79 -2.07
CA ALA A 450 3.89 22.53 -1.66
C ALA A 450 3.47 21.07 -1.89
N VAL A 451 2.79 20.51 -0.88
CA VAL A 451 2.07 19.24 -1.04
C VAL A 451 0.84 19.52 -1.91
N GLN A 452 0.74 18.89 -3.08
CA GLN A 452 -0.38 19.14 -4.00
C GLN A 452 -1.45 18.06 -3.84
N VAL A 453 -2.68 18.47 -3.59
CA VAL A 453 -3.78 17.53 -3.34
C VAL A 453 -4.85 17.70 -4.40
N ARG A 454 -5.10 16.66 -5.20
CA ARG A 454 -6.22 16.65 -6.14
C ARG A 454 -7.50 16.22 -5.44
N VAL A 455 -8.46 17.14 -5.34
CA VAL A 455 -9.75 16.90 -4.66
C VAL A 455 -10.88 16.89 -5.68
N THR A 456 -11.63 15.79 -5.75
CA THR A 456 -12.84 15.71 -6.58
C THR A 456 -14.07 15.94 -5.72
N MET A 457 -15.04 16.70 -6.24
CA MET A 457 -16.31 17.00 -5.57
C MET A 457 -16.97 15.74 -4.97
N GLY A 458 -17.20 15.76 -3.66
CA GLY A 458 -17.77 14.67 -2.87
C GLY A 458 -16.72 13.78 -2.16
N LYS A 459 -15.45 13.90 -2.53
CA LYS A 459 -14.29 13.16 -1.99
C LYS A 459 -13.28 14.08 -1.31
N GLU A 460 -13.77 15.12 -0.66
CA GLU A 460 -12.94 16.04 0.12
C GLU A 460 -12.24 15.32 1.29
N PRO A 461 -10.90 15.41 1.43
CA PRO A 461 -10.17 14.78 2.53
C PRO A 461 -10.40 15.51 3.86
N THR A 462 -10.27 14.82 4.99
CA THR A 462 -10.58 15.34 6.35
C THR A 462 -9.95 16.69 6.62
N HIS A 463 -8.65 16.86 6.35
CA HIS A 463 -7.98 18.14 6.54
C HIS A 463 -8.60 19.30 5.72
N PHE A 464 -9.08 19.03 4.50
CA PHE A 464 -9.74 20.05 3.67
C PHE A 464 -11.07 20.50 4.28
N LEU A 465 -11.80 19.64 5.00
CA LEU A 465 -12.99 20.05 5.74
C LEU A 465 -12.60 20.95 6.91
N ALA A 466 -11.55 20.54 7.65
CA ALA A 466 -11.14 21.19 8.88
C ALA A 466 -10.69 22.64 8.70
N ILE A 467 -9.99 22.97 7.60
CA ILE A 467 -9.53 24.34 7.33
C ILE A 467 -10.68 25.35 7.16
N PHE A 468 -11.90 24.89 6.89
CA PHE A 468 -13.09 25.76 6.79
C PHE A 468 -13.92 25.84 8.07
N LYS A 469 -13.54 25.15 9.15
CA LYS A 469 -14.11 25.29 10.50
C LYS A 469 -15.64 25.18 10.50
N GLY A 470 -16.17 24.12 9.88
CA GLY A 470 -17.59 23.80 9.75
C GLY A 470 -18.35 24.59 8.68
N LYS A 471 -17.66 25.45 7.91
CA LYS A 471 -18.29 26.34 6.92
C LYS A 471 -18.21 25.82 5.48
N LEU A 472 -17.86 24.55 5.29
CA LEU A 472 -17.76 23.95 3.96
C LEU A 472 -19.17 23.66 3.39
N VAL A 473 -19.53 24.37 2.33
CA VAL A 473 -20.76 24.22 1.57
C VAL A 473 -20.42 23.97 0.11
N ILE A 474 -20.91 22.86 -0.43
CA ILE A 474 -20.71 22.44 -1.81
C ILE A 474 -22.05 22.47 -2.54
N TYR A 475 -22.15 23.32 -3.55
CA TYR A 475 -23.31 23.43 -4.42
C TYR A 475 -23.19 22.45 -5.59
N GLU A 476 -24.30 21.81 -5.98
CA GLU A 476 -24.26 20.71 -6.95
C GLU A 476 -23.87 21.22 -8.34
N GLY A 477 -24.27 22.45 -8.68
CA GLY A 477 -23.91 23.10 -9.93
C GLY A 477 -23.69 24.60 -9.74
N GLY A 478 -23.94 25.37 -10.79
CA GLY A 478 -23.77 26.81 -10.78
C GLY A 478 -22.31 27.24 -10.86
N THR A 479 -22.10 28.55 -10.74
CA THR A 479 -20.78 29.17 -10.68
C THR A 479 -20.82 30.35 -9.74
N SER A 480 -19.69 30.65 -9.09
CA SER A 480 -19.54 31.87 -8.29
C SER A 480 -19.01 33.08 -9.10
N ARG A 481 -18.92 32.95 -10.44
CA ARG A 481 -18.57 34.02 -11.39
C ARG A 481 -19.51 35.22 -11.28
N ALA A 482 -18.96 36.43 -11.34
CA ALA A 482 -19.74 37.66 -11.29
C ALA A 482 -20.69 37.86 -12.49
N GLN A 483 -20.44 37.20 -13.62
CA GLN A 483 -21.09 37.49 -14.91
C GLN A 483 -22.16 36.47 -15.35
N LYS A 484 -22.35 35.34 -14.65
CA LYS A 484 -23.33 34.30 -15.00
C LYS A 484 -24.29 34.06 -13.84
N SER A 485 -25.39 34.82 -13.77
CA SER A 485 -26.50 34.48 -12.88
C SER A 485 -27.35 33.40 -13.54
N ILE A 486 -27.00 32.13 -13.32
CA ILE A 486 -27.97 31.05 -13.52
C ILE A 486 -29.07 31.30 -12.49
N PRO A 487 -30.37 31.31 -12.87
CA PRO A 487 -31.45 31.48 -11.91
C PRO A 487 -31.32 30.41 -10.82
N GLU A 488 -31.27 30.84 -9.57
CA GLU A 488 -31.23 29.87 -8.47
C GLU A 488 -32.50 29.03 -8.49
N PRO A 489 -32.40 27.69 -8.34
CA PRO A 489 -33.57 26.85 -8.26
C PRO A 489 -34.43 27.27 -7.05
N ALA A 490 -35.75 27.31 -7.26
CA ALA A 490 -36.70 27.74 -6.23
C ALA A 490 -36.63 26.88 -4.95
N ILE A 491 -36.21 25.61 -5.08
CA ILE A 491 -36.09 24.65 -4.00
C ILE A 491 -34.72 23.99 -4.08
N ARG A 492 -34.00 24.01 -2.95
CA ARG A 492 -32.65 23.45 -2.80
C ARG A 492 -32.63 22.55 -1.58
N LEU A 493 -31.93 21.43 -1.68
CA LEU A 493 -31.82 20.46 -0.59
C LEU A 493 -30.35 20.25 -0.26
N PHE A 494 -29.98 20.44 1.01
CA PHE A 494 -28.59 20.34 1.48
C PHE A 494 -28.45 19.23 2.51
N GLN A 495 -27.65 18.23 2.17
CA GLN A 495 -27.27 17.17 3.09
C GLN A 495 -26.10 17.63 3.96
N VAL A 496 -26.31 17.73 5.28
CA VAL A 496 -25.26 18.11 6.24
C VAL A 496 -24.73 16.87 6.96
N ARG A 497 -23.44 16.59 6.82
CA ARG A 497 -22.73 15.51 7.52
C ARG A 497 -21.64 16.11 8.40
N GLY A 498 -21.47 15.56 9.59
CA GLY A 498 -20.43 15.95 10.54
C GLY A 498 -20.99 16.38 11.89
N THR A 499 -20.16 16.25 12.92
CA THR A 499 -20.48 16.42 14.34
C THR A 499 -19.71 17.57 14.97
N ASP A 500 -18.74 18.13 14.27
CA ASP A 500 -17.92 19.23 14.80
C ASP A 500 -17.39 20.12 13.67
N GLU A 501 -16.65 21.17 14.03
CA GLU A 501 -16.09 22.13 13.09
C GLU A 501 -15.03 21.52 12.16
N ILE A 502 -14.43 20.37 12.52
CA ILE A 502 -13.34 19.79 11.74
C ILE A 502 -13.83 18.78 10.69
N ASN A 503 -15.01 18.19 10.87
CA ASN A 503 -15.55 17.15 9.98
C ASN A 503 -16.88 17.52 9.31
N THR A 504 -17.40 18.73 9.52
CA THR A 504 -18.69 19.15 8.96
C THR A 504 -18.59 19.63 7.52
N LYS A 505 -19.46 19.10 6.66
CA LYS A 505 -19.73 19.61 5.31
C LYS A 505 -21.22 19.55 4.95
N ALA A 506 -21.67 20.51 4.16
CA ALA A 506 -22.95 20.45 3.49
C ALA A 506 -22.80 20.27 1.99
N THR A 507 -23.57 19.35 1.42
CA THR A 507 -23.59 19.08 -0.01
C THR A 507 -25.01 19.25 -0.54
N GLU A 508 -25.17 20.10 -1.54
CA GLU A 508 -26.43 20.22 -2.25
C GLU A 508 -26.72 18.92 -3.02
N VAL A 509 -27.94 18.44 -2.92
CA VAL A 509 -28.44 17.23 -3.57
C VAL A 509 -29.73 17.55 -4.32
N PRO A 510 -30.15 16.72 -5.29
CA PRO A 510 -31.42 16.93 -5.98
C PRO A 510 -32.57 17.03 -4.98
N ALA A 511 -33.41 18.07 -5.11
CA ALA A 511 -34.56 18.33 -4.24
C ALA A 511 -35.72 17.34 -4.50
N ARG A 512 -35.51 16.09 -4.11
CA ARG A 512 -36.47 14.99 -4.21
C ARG A 512 -36.46 14.15 -2.95
N ALA A 513 -37.60 13.56 -2.60
CA ALA A 513 -37.73 12.76 -1.37
C ALA A 513 -36.70 11.61 -1.30
N SER A 514 -36.33 10.99 -2.42
CA SER A 514 -35.33 9.91 -2.46
C SER A 514 -33.90 10.35 -2.16
N SER A 515 -33.62 11.65 -2.10
CA SER A 515 -32.32 12.19 -1.68
C SER A 515 -32.20 12.31 -0.15
N LEU A 516 -33.27 12.09 0.61
CA LEU A 516 -33.25 12.10 2.08
C LEU A 516 -32.53 10.86 2.64
N ASN A 517 -32.02 10.99 3.86
CA ASN A 517 -31.36 9.90 4.57
C ASN A 517 -31.59 10.04 6.07
N SER A 518 -32.16 9.02 6.73
CA SER A 518 -32.48 9.05 8.17
C SER A 518 -31.25 9.21 9.09
N ASN A 519 -30.04 8.97 8.57
CA ASN A 519 -28.78 9.10 9.33
C ASN A 519 -28.10 10.46 9.14
N VAL A 520 -28.71 11.39 8.41
CA VAL A 520 -28.08 12.66 8.06
C VAL A 520 -29.01 13.82 8.41
N CYS A 521 -28.43 14.98 8.75
CA CYS A 521 -29.22 16.15 9.11
C CYS A 521 -29.41 17.08 7.91
N TYR A 522 -30.65 17.50 7.75
CA TYR A 522 -31.09 18.67 7.01
C TYR A 522 -31.72 19.57 8.09
N LEU A 523 -32.26 20.75 7.79
CA LEU A 523 -33.24 21.32 8.75
C LEU A 523 -34.46 20.40 8.95
N TRP A 524 -34.56 19.33 8.15
CA TRP A 524 -35.18 18.05 8.48
C TRP A 524 -34.20 17.09 9.20
N CYS A 525 -34.51 16.68 10.43
CA CYS A 525 -33.66 15.82 11.26
C CYS A 525 -34.09 14.36 11.15
N GLY A 526 -33.25 13.53 10.51
CA GLY A 526 -33.42 12.08 10.50
C GLY A 526 -33.42 11.46 11.91
N LYS A 527 -34.11 10.34 12.12
CA LYS A 527 -34.17 9.62 13.40
C LYS A 527 -32.80 9.16 13.90
N GLY A 528 -31.86 8.97 12.99
CA GLY A 528 -30.48 8.56 13.27
C GLY A 528 -29.51 9.71 13.54
N CYS A 529 -29.89 10.98 13.30
CA CYS A 529 -28.97 12.11 13.49
C CYS A 529 -28.74 12.43 14.98
N SER A 530 -27.48 12.68 15.31
CA SER A 530 -27.00 13.08 16.64
C SER A 530 -27.39 14.52 16.98
N GLY A 531 -27.22 14.91 18.26
CA GLY A 531 -27.43 16.31 18.67
C GLY A 531 -26.43 17.26 18.01
N ASP A 532 -25.18 16.81 17.88
CA ASP A 532 -24.09 17.60 17.33
C ASP A 532 -24.29 17.86 15.82
N GLU A 533 -24.72 16.85 15.05
CA GLU A 533 -25.10 17.03 13.63
C GLU A 533 -26.22 18.07 13.44
N ARG A 534 -27.15 18.19 14.39
CA ARG A 534 -28.22 19.19 14.32
C ARG A 534 -27.70 20.60 14.56
N GLU A 535 -26.77 20.77 15.50
CA GLU A 535 -26.14 22.07 15.74
C GLU A 535 -25.29 22.51 14.54
N MET A 536 -24.55 21.58 13.93
CA MET A 536 -23.82 21.82 12.69
C MET A 536 -24.75 22.15 11.52
N ALA A 537 -25.88 21.45 11.38
CA ALA A 537 -26.86 21.77 10.35
C ALA A 537 -27.48 23.17 10.50
N LYS A 538 -27.68 23.66 11.73
CA LYS A 538 -28.11 25.04 11.98
C LYS A 538 -27.05 26.05 11.54
N MET A 539 -25.78 25.81 11.93
CA MET A 539 -24.67 26.67 11.53
C MET A 539 -24.57 26.79 10.00
N VAL A 540 -24.61 25.66 9.29
CA VAL A 540 -24.54 25.67 7.83
C VAL A 540 -25.79 26.32 7.21
N ALA A 541 -26.97 26.10 7.78
CA ALA A 541 -28.18 26.74 7.29
C ALA A 541 -28.11 28.28 7.38
N ASP A 542 -27.40 28.85 8.36
CA ASP A 542 -27.19 30.30 8.47
C ASP A 542 -26.31 30.86 7.34
N ILE A 543 -25.39 30.03 6.82
CA ILE A 543 -24.54 30.37 5.66
C ILE A 543 -25.37 30.37 4.38
N VAL A 544 -26.22 29.35 4.22
CA VAL A 544 -27.01 29.13 2.99
C VAL A 544 -28.22 30.07 2.91
N SER A 545 -28.87 30.40 4.03
CA SER A 545 -30.06 31.23 4.04
C SER A 545 -30.22 32.08 5.29
N LYS A 546 -30.59 33.35 5.08
CA LYS A 546 -30.93 34.31 6.13
C LYS A 546 -32.40 34.26 6.57
N ARG A 547 -33.21 33.38 5.96
CA ARG A 547 -34.64 33.23 6.30
C ARG A 547 -34.81 32.47 7.62
N ASP A 548 -36.02 32.55 8.17
CA ASP A 548 -36.43 31.76 9.33
C ASP A 548 -36.37 30.26 9.03
N LYS A 549 -35.79 29.52 9.97
CA LYS A 549 -35.46 28.10 9.82
C LYS A 549 -36.43 27.29 10.66
N HIS A 550 -37.15 26.38 10.01
CA HIS A 550 -38.06 25.47 10.70
C HIS A 550 -37.41 24.09 10.80
N THR A 551 -37.27 23.59 12.03
CA THR A 551 -36.77 22.23 12.26
C THR A 551 -37.92 21.24 12.12
N ILE A 552 -37.77 20.27 11.21
CA ILE A 552 -38.74 19.20 10.97
C ILE A 552 -38.13 17.89 11.45
N LEU A 553 -38.87 17.07 12.20
CA LEU A 553 -38.40 15.75 12.63
C LEU A 553 -38.88 14.67 11.67
N GLU A 554 -38.04 13.66 11.41
CA GLU A 554 -38.44 12.52 10.57
C GLU A 554 -39.69 11.81 11.12
N GLY A 555 -40.69 11.66 10.24
CA GLY A 555 -42.02 11.14 10.56
C GLY A 555 -43.03 12.21 11.00
N GLN A 556 -42.62 13.47 11.14
CA GLN A 556 -43.49 14.62 11.46
C GLN A 556 -43.49 15.67 10.35
N GLU A 557 -43.26 15.25 9.10
CA GLU A 557 -43.16 16.17 7.97
C GLU A 557 -44.54 16.70 7.54
N PRO A 558 -44.71 18.03 7.39
CA PRO A 558 -45.95 18.61 6.88
C PRO A 558 -46.15 18.29 5.39
N ALA A 559 -47.38 18.42 4.90
CA ALA A 559 -47.71 18.13 3.49
C ALA A 559 -46.90 19.00 2.50
N GLU A 560 -46.74 20.29 2.82
CA GLU A 560 -45.97 21.26 2.04
C GLU A 560 -44.50 20.84 1.86
N PHE A 561 -43.91 20.16 2.86
CA PHE A 561 -42.55 19.64 2.76
C PHE A 561 -42.43 18.57 1.67
N TRP A 562 -43.40 17.64 1.62
CA TRP A 562 -43.39 16.59 0.59
C TRP A 562 -43.71 17.16 -0.79
N GLU A 563 -44.63 18.11 -0.88
CA GLU A 563 -44.96 18.81 -2.13
C GLU A 563 -43.72 19.51 -2.72
N ALA A 564 -42.94 20.20 -1.87
CA ALA A 564 -41.68 20.84 -2.25
C ALA A 564 -40.63 19.84 -2.78
N LEU A 565 -40.68 18.56 -2.37
CA LEU A 565 -39.78 17.50 -2.83
C LEU A 565 -40.34 16.65 -3.97
N GLY A 566 -41.42 17.10 -4.62
CA GLY A 566 -42.07 16.37 -5.72
C GLY A 566 -42.88 15.15 -5.28
N GLY A 567 -43.34 15.15 -4.02
CA GLY A 567 -44.12 14.08 -3.40
C GLY A 567 -43.29 13.19 -2.47
N LYS A 568 -44.00 12.32 -1.74
CA LYS A 568 -43.37 11.34 -0.84
C LYS A 568 -42.89 10.12 -1.62
N ALA A 569 -41.62 9.75 -1.42
CA ALA A 569 -41.01 8.57 -2.03
C ALA A 569 -40.16 7.81 -0.99
N PRO A 570 -39.83 6.53 -1.24
CA PRO A 570 -38.87 5.79 -0.41
C PRO A 570 -37.50 6.47 -0.38
N TYR A 571 -36.85 6.46 0.78
CA TYR A 571 -35.51 7.00 1.00
C TYR A 571 -34.72 6.11 1.98
N ALA A 572 -33.41 6.31 2.03
CA ALA A 572 -32.51 5.48 2.84
C ALA A 572 -32.77 5.69 4.34
N SER A 573 -33.35 4.67 5.00
CA SER A 573 -33.76 4.71 6.41
C SER A 573 -33.20 3.56 7.26
N GLU A 574 -32.36 2.73 6.67
CA GLU A 574 -31.63 1.69 7.41
C GLU A 574 -30.66 2.36 8.41
N LYS A 575 -30.62 1.85 9.64
CA LYS A 575 -29.63 2.27 10.63
C LYS A 575 -28.25 1.93 10.07
N ARG A 576 -27.50 2.94 9.64
CA ARG A 576 -26.05 2.77 9.52
C ARG A 576 -25.57 2.58 10.95
N PHE A 577 -25.15 1.36 11.30
CA PHE A 577 -24.05 1.24 12.25
C PHE A 577 -22.94 2.14 11.70
N GLN A 578 -22.35 2.99 12.55
CA GLN A 578 -21.19 3.82 12.21
C GLN A 578 -20.33 3.05 11.20
N GLU A 579 -20.06 3.64 10.03
CA GLU A 579 -19.28 2.98 8.99
C GLU A 579 -18.05 2.37 9.65
N GLN A 580 -17.98 1.04 9.64
CA GLN A 580 -16.85 0.31 10.20
C GLN A 580 -15.61 0.84 9.49
N VAL A 581 -14.70 1.45 10.23
CA VAL A 581 -13.38 1.79 9.72
C VAL A 581 -12.73 0.45 9.41
N THR A 582 -12.85 0.04 8.15
CA THR A 582 -12.21 -1.17 7.67
C THR A 582 -10.72 -0.84 7.64
N HIS A 583 -9.94 -1.46 8.52
CA HIS A 583 -8.52 -1.16 8.62
C HIS A 583 -7.79 -1.77 7.43
N TYR A 584 -7.66 -1.00 6.36
CA TYR A 584 -6.77 -1.32 5.25
C TYR A 584 -5.34 -1.01 5.65
N GLN A 585 -4.44 -1.98 5.50
CA GLN A 585 -3.02 -1.72 5.69
C GLN A 585 -2.52 -0.87 4.52
N PRO A 586 -1.75 0.20 4.79
CA PRO A 586 -1.12 0.95 3.74
C PRO A 586 -0.17 0.09 2.92
N ARG A 587 -0.06 0.37 1.62
CA ARG A 587 0.81 -0.35 0.69
C ARG A 587 1.69 0.64 -0.05
N LEU A 588 2.99 0.39 -0.03
CA LEU A 588 3.96 1.21 -0.76
C LEU A 588 4.32 0.49 -2.06
N PHE A 589 4.43 1.25 -3.14
CA PHE A 589 4.92 0.80 -4.44
C PHE A 589 5.98 1.77 -4.91
N GLU A 590 6.95 1.25 -5.65
CA GLU A 590 7.91 2.04 -6.42
C GLU A 590 7.45 2.08 -7.86
N CYS A 591 7.53 3.27 -8.44
CA CYS A 591 7.15 3.60 -9.81
C CYS A 591 8.42 4.00 -10.57
N SER A 592 9.00 3.07 -11.34
CA SER A 592 10.30 3.28 -11.99
C SER A 592 10.26 2.91 -13.47
N ASN A 593 10.97 3.67 -14.31
CA ASN A 593 11.15 3.36 -15.73
C ASN A 593 12.52 2.78 -16.09
N GLN A 594 13.37 2.54 -15.09
CA GLN A 594 14.78 2.16 -15.27
C GLN A 594 14.98 0.83 -16.04
N THR A 595 13.92 0.04 -16.22
CA THR A 595 13.94 -1.19 -17.02
C THR A 595 13.69 -0.96 -18.52
N GLY A 596 13.51 0.30 -18.93
CA GLY A 596 13.11 0.70 -20.28
C GLY A 596 11.59 0.78 -20.48
N ARG A 597 10.80 0.43 -19.46
CA ARG A 597 9.35 0.61 -19.36
C ARG A 597 8.99 1.01 -17.93
N PHE A 598 7.94 1.80 -17.77
CA PHE A 598 7.42 2.17 -16.46
C PHE A 598 6.75 0.97 -15.80
N ILE A 599 7.14 0.64 -14.56
CA ILE A 599 6.62 -0.50 -13.79
C ILE A 599 6.30 -0.05 -12.36
N MET A 600 5.17 -0.53 -11.83
CA MET A 600 4.81 -0.43 -10.40
C MET A 600 5.09 -1.74 -9.66
N THR A 601 5.95 -1.67 -8.65
CA THR A 601 6.33 -2.85 -7.85
C THR A 601 6.16 -2.57 -6.37
N GLU A 602 5.46 -3.45 -5.66
CA GLU A 602 5.15 -3.30 -4.25
C GLU A 602 6.42 -3.41 -3.37
N VAL A 603 6.35 -2.77 -2.20
CA VAL A 603 7.38 -2.78 -1.17
C VAL A 603 6.71 -3.18 0.15
N VAL A 604 6.90 -4.45 0.53
CA VAL A 604 6.28 -5.02 1.73
C VAL A 604 7.09 -4.70 2.98
N GLY A 605 6.40 -4.30 4.06
CA GLY A 605 7.05 -4.00 5.34
C GLY A 605 7.92 -2.74 5.31
N PHE A 606 7.52 -1.78 4.48
CA PHE A 606 8.26 -0.56 4.16
C PHE A 606 8.64 0.28 5.39
N CYS A 607 9.72 1.02 5.24
CA CYS A 607 10.19 2.05 6.15
C CYS A 607 10.76 3.23 5.36
N GLN A 608 11.22 4.28 6.05
CA GLN A 608 11.72 5.48 5.39
C GLN A 608 12.93 5.19 4.48
N GLU A 609 13.73 4.15 4.77
CA GLU A 609 14.88 3.74 3.95
C GLU A 609 14.47 3.28 2.55
N ASP A 610 13.23 2.81 2.38
CA ASP A 610 12.72 2.30 1.11
C ASP A 610 12.19 3.41 0.17
N LEU A 611 12.18 4.67 0.61
CA LEU A 611 11.88 5.82 -0.25
C LEU A 611 13.12 6.17 -1.08
N ASP A 612 13.09 5.77 -2.36
CA ASP A 612 14.19 5.95 -3.30
C ASP A 612 14.17 7.37 -3.92
N GLU A 613 15.22 8.14 -3.66
CA GLU A 613 15.37 9.53 -4.13
C GLU A 613 15.41 9.65 -5.65
N ASP A 614 15.74 8.57 -6.35
CA ASP A 614 15.82 8.49 -7.81
C ASP A 614 14.49 8.09 -8.48
N ASP A 615 13.44 7.72 -7.72
CA ASP A 615 12.17 7.23 -8.27
C ASP A 615 10.95 7.96 -7.67
N VAL A 616 9.74 7.60 -8.15
CA VAL A 616 8.47 8.03 -7.56
C VAL A 616 7.90 6.86 -6.75
N MET A 617 7.38 7.12 -5.56
CA MET A 617 6.76 6.09 -4.72
C MET A 617 5.26 6.33 -4.60
N LEU A 618 4.45 5.28 -4.74
CA LEU A 618 3.00 5.32 -4.52
C LEU A 618 2.67 4.68 -3.18
N LEU A 619 2.12 5.44 -2.24
CA LEU A 619 1.60 4.92 -0.96
C LEU A 619 0.07 4.95 -0.98
N ASP A 620 -0.54 3.77 -1.06
CA ASP A 620 -1.99 3.59 -1.01
C ASP A 620 -2.45 3.34 0.43
N THR A 621 -3.22 4.28 0.97
CA THR A 621 -3.80 4.22 2.33
C THR A 621 -5.30 3.92 2.30
N TRP A 622 -5.79 3.40 1.18
CA TRP A 622 -7.19 3.15 0.84
C TRP A 622 -8.04 4.39 0.58
N GLU A 623 -8.05 5.35 1.50
CA GLU A 623 -8.86 6.56 1.34
C GLU A 623 -8.15 7.66 0.55
N GLU A 624 -6.81 7.65 0.54
CA GLU A 624 -5.98 8.53 -0.26
C GLU A 624 -4.76 7.79 -0.82
N ILE A 625 -4.32 8.22 -2.00
CA ILE A 625 -3.08 7.75 -2.62
C ILE A 625 -2.06 8.88 -2.56
N PHE A 626 -0.91 8.63 -1.94
CA PHE A 626 0.23 9.54 -2.02
C PHE A 626 1.16 9.14 -3.16
N LEU A 627 1.63 10.12 -3.91
CA LEU A 627 2.74 10.02 -4.86
C LEU A 627 3.90 10.82 -4.28
N TRP A 628 4.83 10.13 -3.64
CA TRP A 628 6.05 10.73 -3.11
C TRP A 628 7.09 10.80 -4.22
N VAL A 629 7.61 12.01 -4.49
CA VAL A 629 8.52 12.29 -5.60
C VAL A 629 9.93 12.47 -5.05
N GLY A 630 10.81 11.51 -5.38
CA GLY A 630 12.23 11.60 -5.07
C GLY A 630 12.89 12.79 -5.77
N LYS A 631 13.86 13.43 -5.12
CA LYS A 631 14.52 14.64 -5.60
C LYS A 631 15.24 14.45 -6.93
N ALA A 632 15.80 13.26 -7.16
CA ALA A 632 16.53 12.88 -8.36
C ALA A 632 15.66 12.14 -9.40
N SER A 633 14.39 11.86 -9.10
CA SER A 633 13.44 11.25 -10.05
C SER A 633 13.32 12.00 -11.37
N ASN A 634 13.14 11.24 -12.46
CA ASN A 634 13.09 11.82 -13.79
C ASN A 634 11.69 12.35 -14.16
N THR A 635 11.63 13.28 -15.12
CA THR A 635 10.36 13.94 -15.51
C THR A 635 9.35 12.97 -16.14
N TYR A 636 9.83 11.89 -16.78
CA TYR A 636 8.96 10.88 -17.35
C TYR A 636 8.24 10.09 -16.25
N GLU A 637 8.95 9.63 -15.22
CA GLU A 637 8.37 8.94 -14.06
C GLU A 637 7.35 9.80 -13.33
N ARG A 638 7.65 11.09 -13.11
CA ARG A 638 6.72 12.04 -12.47
C ARG A 638 5.40 12.15 -13.23
N ASN A 639 5.45 12.23 -14.56
CA ASN A 639 4.26 12.34 -15.40
C ASN A 639 3.48 11.03 -15.45
N GLU A 640 4.16 9.90 -15.64
CA GLU A 640 3.54 8.58 -15.73
C GLU A 640 2.99 8.10 -14.38
N ALA A 641 3.56 8.53 -13.25
CA ALA A 641 3.07 8.14 -11.92
C ALA A 641 1.63 8.57 -11.65
N ILE A 642 1.21 9.76 -12.11
CA ILE A 642 -0.17 10.22 -11.96
C ILE A 642 -1.13 9.39 -12.82
N ALA A 643 -0.75 9.08 -14.06
CA ALA A 643 -1.55 8.24 -14.94
C ALA A 643 -1.67 6.82 -14.37
N SER A 644 -0.56 6.29 -13.86
CA SER A 644 -0.48 4.96 -13.27
C SER A 644 -1.24 4.84 -11.96
N ALA A 645 -1.26 5.88 -11.11
CA ALA A 645 -2.11 5.91 -9.93
C ALA A 645 -3.61 5.83 -10.27
N LYS A 646 -4.04 6.49 -11.36
CA LYS A 646 -5.43 6.42 -11.84
C LYS A 646 -5.75 5.04 -12.41
N GLU A 647 -4.85 4.45 -13.19
CA GLU A 647 -5.03 3.11 -13.73
C GLU A 647 -4.99 2.06 -12.60
N TYR A 648 -4.15 2.26 -11.58
CA TYR A 648 -4.12 1.46 -10.36
C TYR A 648 -5.49 1.45 -9.67
N LEU A 649 -6.11 2.61 -9.44
CA LEU A 649 -7.48 2.69 -8.89
C LEU A 649 -8.50 1.94 -9.75
N LYS A 650 -8.44 2.13 -11.07
CA LYS A 650 -9.37 1.54 -12.04
C LYS A 650 -9.23 0.01 -12.15
N THR A 651 -8.01 -0.50 -12.06
CA THR A 651 -7.70 -1.93 -12.17
C THR A 651 -7.69 -2.63 -10.81
N HIS A 652 -7.79 -1.88 -9.72
CA HIS A 652 -7.78 -2.41 -8.36
C HIS A 652 -8.88 -3.47 -8.19
N PRO A 653 -8.56 -4.71 -7.75
CA PRO A 653 -9.52 -5.81 -7.68
C PRO A 653 -10.79 -5.52 -6.87
N ALA A 654 -10.67 -4.72 -5.81
CA ALA A 654 -11.79 -4.30 -4.98
C ALA A 654 -12.74 -3.26 -5.63
N GLY A 655 -12.47 -2.78 -6.85
CA GLY A 655 -13.31 -1.77 -7.51
C GLY A 655 -13.26 -0.41 -6.81
N ARG A 656 -12.05 0.15 -6.66
CA ARG A 656 -11.83 1.41 -5.95
C ARG A 656 -12.54 2.58 -6.65
N ASP A 657 -12.87 3.59 -5.86
CA ASP A 657 -13.47 4.81 -6.39
C ASP A 657 -12.45 5.62 -7.20
N LEU A 658 -12.77 5.93 -8.45
CA LEU A 658 -11.88 6.70 -9.33
C LEU A 658 -11.70 8.16 -8.87
N ALA A 659 -12.58 8.64 -7.99
CA ALA A 659 -12.49 9.96 -7.37
C ALA A 659 -11.67 9.96 -6.07
N THR A 660 -11.04 8.85 -5.68
CA THR A 660 -10.10 8.80 -4.55
C THR A 660 -9.02 9.89 -4.71
N PRO A 661 -8.79 10.72 -3.67
CA PRO A 661 -7.77 11.77 -3.69
C PRO A 661 -6.37 11.24 -4.02
N ILE A 662 -5.66 11.97 -4.87
CA ILE A 662 -4.25 11.74 -5.19
C ILE A 662 -3.45 12.93 -4.66
N ILE A 663 -2.47 12.65 -3.80
CA ILE A 663 -1.66 13.62 -3.08
C ILE A 663 -0.22 13.52 -3.56
N LEU A 664 0.30 14.55 -4.21
CA LEU A 664 1.70 14.65 -4.57
C LEU A 664 2.50 15.21 -3.38
N VAL A 665 3.50 14.45 -2.93
CA VAL A 665 4.42 14.82 -1.85
C VAL A 665 5.82 14.86 -2.43
N LYS A 666 6.64 15.82 -2.00
CA LYS A 666 8.03 15.93 -2.44
C LYS A 666 8.97 15.57 -1.31
N GLN A 667 10.10 14.94 -1.66
CA GLN A 667 11.15 14.62 -0.71
C GLN A 667 11.56 15.84 0.13
N GLY A 668 11.58 15.67 1.45
CA GLY A 668 11.93 16.70 2.43
C GLY A 668 10.78 17.61 2.86
N TYR A 669 9.61 17.50 2.23
CA TYR A 669 8.42 18.30 2.51
C TYR A 669 7.21 17.43 2.89
N GLU A 670 7.48 16.26 3.47
CA GLU A 670 6.44 15.29 3.82
C GLU A 670 5.55 15.77 4.99
N PRO A 671 4.21 15.75 4.82
CA PRO A 671 3.28 16.14 5.87
C PRO A 671 3.14 15.04 6.94
N LEU A 672 2.53 15.37 8.09
CA LEU A 672 2.34 14.41 9.18
C LEU A 672 1.44 13.23 8.79
N ASN A 673 0.40 13.48 7.98
CA ASN A 673 -0.47 12.41 7.49
C ASN A 673 0.21 11.44 6.49
N PHE A 674 1.41 11.77 6.01
CA PHE A 674 2.26 10.86 5.26
C PHE A 674 3.28 10.17 6.16
N THR A 675 4.08 10.96 6.89
CA THR A 675 5.19 10.45 7.70
C THR A 675 4.74 9.53 8.83
N GLY A 676 3.51 9.70 9.34
CA GLY A 676 2.91 8.83 10.35
C GLY A 676 2.69 7.38 9.93
N TRP A 677 2.72 7.07 8.62
CA TRP A 677 2.64 5.68 8.13
C TRP A 677 3.97 4.92 8.22
N PHE A 678 5.07 5.63 8.45
CA PHE A 678 6.41 5.06 8.53
C PHE A 678 6.83 4.95 9.99
N ASN A 679 7.20 3.74 10.41
CA ASN A 679 7.68 3.54 11.77
C ASN A 679 9.02 4.26 11.98
N ALA A 680 9.12 5.06 13.04
CA ALA A 680 10.33 5.79 13.45
C ALA A 680 10.94 6.68 12.34
N TRP A 681 10.12 7.53 11.72
CA TRP A 681 10.58 8.53 10.75
C TRP A 681 11.66 9.46 11.31
N ASP A 682 12.79 9.59 10.60
CA ASP A 682 13.87 10.52 10.88
C ASP A 682 13.73 11.79 10.00
N PRO A 683 13.40 12.96 10.57
CA PRO A 683 13.29 14.19 9.82
C PRO A 683 14.62 14.74 9.29
N TYR A 684 15.76 14.17 9.69
CA TYR A 684 17.11 14.60 9.29
C TYR A 684 17.82 13.61 8.37
N LYS A 685 17.11 12.61 7.83
CA LYS A 685 17.70 11.58 6.95
C LYS A 685 18.39 12.19 5.72
N TRP A 686 17.79 13.21 5.11
CA TRP A 686 18.20 13.80 3.83
C TRP A 686 18.78 15.21 3.98
#